data_AF-A0A5C8PR93-F1
#
_entry.id   AF-A0A5C8PR93-F1
#
_cell.length_a   1.000
_cell.length_b   1.000
_cell.length_c   1.000
_cell.angle_alpha   90.00
_cell.angle_beta   90.00
_cell.angle_gamma   90.00
#
_symmetry.space_group_name_H-M   'P 1'
#
loop_
_entity.id
_entity.type
_entity.pdbx_description
1 polymer ?
#
loop_
_entity_poly.entity_id
_entity_poly.type
_entity_poly.pdbx_seq_one_letter_code
_entity_poly.pdbx_strand_id
1 'polypeptide(L)'
;MPQTGSGGRWLDAVAWLRDSPLALWAGRLWRPVGWAASVAWRPLRRGTAIAWSALASTIAALPDRIDQLRKLVAGLALVGGIVVGTWIIVDLSSNEPLTFDDIYVHGTLVGQVPKGDYLAQRMGAYFDQVTASIAQFREIDTSASKPDAELPKLEIPGAQVSVQAVVQIVRRFLGFRERRIGGDVFVSEHPLEPQPPNASLVDAPACPDGGRAVYVVIRLSVNRADLAEPVEVRVCRDKAPDGKIDSSALDAHTFEALLQRAALRAYERVNPCGSATYYFANWYRRFLDGRLVDADSRRASQMVSTCLAAGGADVAAYSYVMIGRIRQFFYQQPEEAIGYFESAENVHRKAHAPWRRYLHDHDWWWIRFPNDFYAHWGAALMDAQEPTKALEKYVLQVKYNPGSVLGYIGVGNALAEMARRTTPPDGGLLKAAREVYCYAALENRFDTEVRHAMADFLEKNQTSVEGCPDKSGREDRSDARKYALVQRQKTVDLMPTEPRYGLALGRSLRAGGKHLDALAAFNQVLTFSGQEAWDAYAELATTYAALDQEANVTATYRRAYGALSRAAAQRPFDAEVRYHAALALLRLGEFGKAERYAAEASILDPSLGDAQLALACARKHLRAGKKASLDEPLQACVADPGPAAAKMP
;
A
#
# COMPACT_ATOMS: atom_id res chain seq x y z
N MET A 1 -7.30 -6.49 -55.34
CA MET A 1 -8.76 -6.22 -55.41
C MET A 1 -9.49 -7.29 -54.61
N PRO A 2 -10.60 -7.01 -53.90
CA PRO A 2 -11.22 -5.70 -53.65
C PRO A 2 -11.14 -5.24 -52.19
N GLN A 3 -11.17 -3.92 -52.02
CA GLN A 3 -11.29 -3.17 -50.78
C GLN A 3 -12.77 -2.86 -50.50
N THR A 4 -13.17 -2.78 -49.23
CA THR A 4 -14.42 -2.15 -48.80
C THR A 4 -14.11 -1.00 -47.86
N GLY A 5 -14.35 0.22 -48.34
CA GLY A 5 -14.36 1.45 -47.54
C GLY A 5 -15.76 1.80 -47.06
N SER A 6 -15.84 2.39 -45.87
CA SER A 6 -17.02 3.06 -45.33
C SER A 6 -16.65 4.50 -45.00
N GLY A 7 -17.24 5.45 -45.74
CA GLY A 7 -17.03 6.88 -45.52
C GLY A 7 -17.87 7.70 -46.47
N GLY A 8 -19.08 8.07 -46.04
CA GLY A 8 -19.96 8.95 -46.83
C GLY A 8 -21.42 8.87 -46.41
N ARG A 9 -21.81 9.55 -45.32
CA ARG A 9 -23.23 9.75 -44.95
C ARG A 9 -23.54 11.14 -44.35
N TRP A 10 -22.67 12.13 -44.55
CA TRP A 10 -22.90 13.50 -44.04
C TRP A 10 -23.25 14.53 -45.13
N LEU A 11 -23.08 14.21 -46.42
CA LEU A 11 -23.32 15.17 -47.51
C LEU A 11 -24.74 15.13 -48.10
N ASP A 12 -25.53 14.11 -47.81
CA ASP A 12 -26.91 13.99 -48.37
C ASP A 12 -27.95 14.78 -47.57
N ALA A 13 -27.65 15.20 -46.34
CA ALA A 13 -28.57 15.97 -45.49
C ALA A 13 -28.65 17.47 -45.88
N VAL A 14 -27.63 18.00 -46.56
CA VAL A 14 -27.57 19.42 -46.96
C VAL A 14 -28.26 19.68 -48.31
N ALA A 15 -28.35 18.65 -49.17
CA ALA A 15 -29.01 18.76 -50.47
C ALA A 15 -30.55 18.88 -50.35
N TRP A 16 -31.15 18.36 -49.28
CA TRP A 16 -32.61 18.35 -49.11
C TRP A 16 -33.20 19.70 -48.64
N LEU A 17 -32.42 20.58 -48.00
CA LEU A 17 -32.87 21.90 -47.55
C LEU A 17 -32.92 22.95 -48.67
N ARG A 18 -32.22 22.72 -49.77
CA ARG A 18 -32.09 23.67 -50.88
C ARG A 18 -33.33 23.75 -51.77
N ASP A 19 -34.14 22.69 -51.81
CA ASP A 19 -35.31 22.60 -52.71
C ASP A 19 -36.65 22.75 -51.97
N SER A 20 -36.63 23.28 -50.74
CA SER A 20 -37.87 23.50 -49.98
C SER A 20 -38.70 24.67 -50.53
N PRO A 21 -40.04 24.56 -50.59
CA PRO A 21 -40.94 25.62 -51.08
C PRO A 21 -40.87 26.94 -50.30
N LEU A 22 -40.25 26.94 -49.12
CA LEU A 22 -40.04 28.12 -48.27
C LEU A 22 -38.91 29.03 -48.77
N ALA A 23 -37.91 28.49 -49.49
CA ALA A 23 -36.80 29.28 -50.03
C ALA A 23 -37.21 30.15 -51.24
N LEU A 24 -38.26 29.75 -51.97
CA LEU A 24 -38.81 30.50 -53.11
C LEU A 24 -39.74 31.64 -52.70
N TRP A 25 -40.20 31.69 -51.45
CA TRP A 25 -41.05 32.77 -50.94
C TRP A 25 -40.25 33.97 -50.39
N ALA A 26 -39.03 33.72 -49.89
CA ALA A 26 -38.16 34.78 -49.33
C ALA A 26 -37.47 35.67 -50.39
N GLY A 27 -37.34 35.21 -51.64
CA GLY A 27 -36.64 35.93 -52.71
C GLY A 27 -37.42 37.08 -53.37
N ARG A 28 -38.71 37.28 -53.03
CA ARG A 28 -39.57 38.29 -53.67
C ARG A 28 -39.76 39.60 -52.91
N LEU A 29 -39.24 39.73 -51.68
CA LEU A 29 -39.42 40.95 -50.85
C LEU A 29 -38.20 41.87 -50.76
N TRP A 30 -37.09 41.58 -51.44
CA TRP A 30 -35.82 42.33 -51.29
C TRP A 30 -35.29 42.97 -52.58
N ARG A 31 -36.16 43.60 -53.37
CA ARG A 31 -35.78 44.24 -54.65
C ARG A 31 -35.69 45.78 -54.73
N PRO A 32 -35.89 46.61 -53.68
CA PRO A 32 -35.64 48.05 -53.84
C PRO A 32 -34.60 48.66 -52.87
N VAL A 33 -33.42 48.04 -52.65
CA VAL A 33 -32.31 48.67 -51.85
C VAL A 33 -30.93 48.56 -52.53
N GLY A 34 -30.85 48.10 -53.79
CA GLY A 34 -29.58 47.76 -54.44
C GLY A 34 -28.75 48.91 -55.03
N TRP A 35 -29.23 50.15 -55.04
CA TRP A 35 -28.58 51.22 -55.82
C TRP A 35 -27.71 52.20 -55.00
N ALA A 36 -27.85 52.23 -53.66
CA ALA A 36 -27.05 53.13 -52.81
C ALA A 36 -25.71 52.53 -52.33
N ALA A 37 -25.51 51.21 -52.45
CA ALA A 37 -24.33 50.52 -51.90
C ALA A 37 -23.10 50.47 -52.84
N SER A 38 -23.24 50.84 -54.12
CA SER A 38 -22.20 50.65 -55.14
C SER A 38 -21.14 51.76 -55.20
N VAL A 39 -21.36 52.91 -54.54
CA VAL A 39 -20.43 54.06 -54.57
C VAL A 39 -19.44 54.05 -53.39
N ALA A 40 -19.74 53.38 -52.28
CA ALA A 40 -18.88 53.34 -51.09
C ALA A 40 -17.80 52.23 -51.09
N TRP A 41 -17.77 51.33 -52.07
CA TRP A 41 -16.99 50.08 -52.01
C TRP A 41 -15.62 50.09 -52.70
N ARG A 42 -15.23 51.18 -53.38
CA ARG A 42 -13.94 51.26 -54.09
C ARG A 42 -12.69 51.48 -53.21
N PRO A 43 -12.74 52.16 -52.05
CA PRO A 43 -11.55 52.31 -51.19
C PRO A 43 -11.15 51.03 -50.44
N LEU A 44 -12.10 50.14 -50.13
CA LEU A 44 -11.86 48.90 -49.37
C LEU A 44 -11.08 47.83 -50.14
N ARG A 45 -11.11 47.86 -51.48
CA ARG A 45 -10.42 46.87 -52.33
C ARG A 45 -8.89 47.04 -52.39
N ARG A 46 -8.38 48.26 -52.16
CA ARG A 46 -6.92 48.49 -52.15
C ARG A 46 -6.28 48.14 -50.81
N GLY A 47 -6.97 48.37 -49.69
CA GLY A 47 -6.50 47.97 -48.36
C GLY A 47 -6.44 46.45 -48.17
N THR A 48 -7.41 45.72 -48.75
CA THR A 48 -7.46 44.26 -48.66
C THR A 48 -6.36 43.58 -49.47
N ALA A 49 -5.95 44.12 -50.62
CA ALA A 49 -4.86 43.54 -51.42
C ALA A 49 -3.50 43.56 -50.70
N ILE A 50 -3.19 44.65 -49.98
CA ILE A 50 -1.94 44.78 -49.21
C ILE A 50 -1.94 43.87 -47.98
N ALA A 51 -3.09 43.74 -47.31
CA ALA A 51 -3.26 42.81 -46.19
C ALA A 51 -3.12 41.35 -46.63
N TRP A 52 -3.65 40.99 -47.81
CA TRP A 52 -3.54 39.64 -48.36
C TRP A 52 -2.12 39.30 -48.82
N SER A 53 -1.36 40.24 -49.40
CA SER A 53 0.05 39.99 -49.73
C SER A 53 0.93 39.83 -48.48
N ALA A 54 0.65 40.60 -47.43
CA ALA A 54 1.34 40.45 -46.16
C ALA A 54 1.04 39.06 -45.56
N LEU A 55 -0.23 38.67 -45.47
CA LEU A 55 -0.66 37.37 -44.94
C LEU A 55 -0.10 36.18 -45.73
N ALA A 56 -0.09 36.27 -47.07
CA ALA A 56 0.46 35.22 -47.93
C ALA A 56 1.97 35.05 -47.72
N SER A 57 2.72 36.14 -47.50
CA SER A 57 4.15 36.06 -47.21
C SER A 57 4.44 35.43 -45.84
N THR A 58 3.57 35.67 -44.83
CA THR A 58 3.69 35.04 -43.51
C THR A 58 3.35 33.56 -43.54
N ILE A 59 2.36 33.15 -44.35
CA ILE A 59 1.97 31.75 -44.51
C ILE A 59 3.02 30.97 -45.31
N ALA A 60 3.65 31.58 -46.32
CA ALA A 60 4.71 30.95 -47.11
C ALA A 60 5.99 30.64 -46.30
N ALA A 61 6.26 31.39 -45.21
CA ALA A 61 7.40 31.16 -44.33
C ALA A 61 7.12 30.15 -43.18
N LEU A 62 5.88 29.66 -43.05
CA LEU A 62 5.47 28.75 -41.99
C LEU A 62 6.12 27.35 -42.09
N PRO A 63 6.30 26.73 -43.28
CA PRO A 63 6.90 25.39 -43.40
C PRO A 63 8.35 25.32 -42.94
N ASP A 64 9.19 26.30 -43.30
CA ASP A 64 10.60 26.34 -42.91
C ASP A 64 10.77 26.52 -41.39
N ARG A 65 9.88 27.30 -40.76
CA ARG A 65 9.85 27.45 -39.30
C ARG A 65 9.39 26.17 -38.60
N ILE A 66 8.45 25.43 -39.20
CA ILE A 66 8.01 24.12 -38.66
C ILE A 66 9.16 23.11 -38.71
N ASP A 67 9.97 23.09 -39.78
CA ASP A 67 11.12 22.19 -39.87
C ASP A 67 12.26 22.56 -38.91
N GLN A 68 12.49 23.86 -38.66
CA GLN A 68 13.42 24.29 -37.61
C GLN A 68 12.92 23.90 -36.20
N LEU A 69 11.62 24.06 -35.93
CA LEU A 69 10.99 23.61 -34.68
C LEU A 69 11.10 22.09 -34.51
N ARG A 70 10.88 21.31 -35.56
CA ARG A 70 11.05 19.84 -35.53
C ARG A 70 12.48 19.44 -35.21
N LYS A 71 13.47 20.09 -35.83
CA LYS A 71 14.89 19.84 -35.54
C LYS A 71 15.26 20.21 -34.10
N LEU A 72 14.70 21.31 -33.58
CA LEU A 72 14.93 21.74 -32.20
C LEU A 72 14.27 20.79 -31.18
N VAL A 73 13.04 20.34 -31.45
CA VAL A 73 12.35 19.34 -30.62
C VAL A 73 13.08 18.00 -30.66
N ALA A 74 13.55 17.55 -31.83
CA ALA A 74 14.35 16.33 -31.95
C ALA A 74 15.69 16.45 -31.21
N GLY A 75 16.34 17.61 -31.28
CA GLY A 75 17.57 17.90 -30.54
C GLY A 75 17.36 17.89 -29.02
N LEU A 76 16.29 18.52 -28.53
CA LEU A 76 15.95 18.50 -27.11
C LEU A 76 15.55 17.10 -26.62
N ALA A 77 14.83 16.32 -27.43
CA ALA A 77 14.49 14.94 -27.12
C ALA A 77 15.74 14.05 -27.05
N LEU A 78 16.72 14.25 -27.94
CA LEU A 78 18.00 13.54 -27.91
C LEU A 78 18.80 13.89 -26.64
N VAL A 79 18.92 15.18 -26.32
CA VAL A 79 19.63 15.63 -25.11
C VAL A 79 18.92 15.11 -23.85
N GLY A 80 17.59 15.20 -23.80
CA GLY A 80 16.79 14.64 -22.71
C GLY A 80 16.99 13.13 -22.56
N GLY A 81 17.00 12.39 -23.67
CA GLY A 81 17.29 10.95 -23.68
C GLY A 81 18.70 10.62 -23.20
N ILE A 82 19.69 11.42 -23.55
CA ILE A 82 21.08 11.25 -23.07
C ILE A 82 21.17 11.54 -21.57
N VAL A 83 20.55 12.62 -21.08
CA VAL A 83 20.58 12.98 -19.66
C VAL A 83 19.88 11.91 -18.82
N VAL A 84 18.67 11.52 -19.20
CA VAL A 84 17.91 10.47 -18.51
C VAL A 84 18.63 9.12 -18.62
N GLY A 85 19.14 8.76 -19.80
CA GLY A 85 19.90 7.53 -20.00
C GLY A 85 21.20 7.49 -19.19
N THR A 86 21.93 8.61 -19.12
CA THR A 86 23.15 8.73 -18.29
C THR A 86 22.81 8.62 -16.82
N TRP A 87 21.73 9.27 -16.36
CA TRP A 87 21.27 9.18 -14.98
C TRP A 87 20.90 7.74 -14.60
N ILE A 88 20.13 7.04 -15.44
CA ILE A 88 19.79 5.62 -15.25
C ILE A 88 21.05 4.75 -15.24
N ILE A 89 22.01 4.98 -16.16
CA ILE A 89 23.27 4.23 -16.19
C ILE A 89 24.10 4.48 -14.93
N VAL A 90 24.16 5.72 -14.44
CA VAL A 90 24.85 6.07 -13.19
C VAL A 90 24.18 5.38 -12.00
N ASP A 91 22.86 5.45 -11.91
CA ASP A 91 22.07 4.81 -10.85
C ASP A 91 22.26 3.28 -10.85
N LEU A 92 22.11 2.63 -12.01
CA LEU A 92 22.38 1.19 -12.18
C LEU A 92 23.85 0.83 -11.90
N SER A 93 24.79 1.70 -12.27
CA SER A 93 26.22 1.47 -12.02
C SER A 93 26.58 1.59 -10.54
N SER A 94 25.83 2.39 -9.77
CA SER A 94 26.04 2.61 -8.34
C SER A 94 25.65 1.43 -7.45
N ASN A 95 24.80 0.52 -7.95
CA ASN A 95 24.51 -0.75 -7.29
C ASN A 95 25.69 -1.72 -7.44
N GLU A 96 26.60 -1.71 -6.48
CA GLU A 96 27.74 -2.64 -6.44
C GLU A 96 27.26 -4.09 -6.25
N PRO A 97 27.53 -5.00 -7.19
CA PRO A 97 27.14 -6.40 -7.04
C PRO A 97 27.90 -7.02 -5.87
N LEU A 98 27.16 -7.75 -5.04
CA LEU A 98 27.71 -8.53 -3.95
C LEU A 98 28.02 -9.93 -4.46
N THR A 99 29.27 -10.33 -4.29
CA THR A 99 29.75 -11.67 -4.62
C THR A 99 30.23 -12.35 -3.35
N PHE A 100 29.97 -13.65 -3.22
CA PHE A 100 30.41 -14.43 -2.07
C PHE A 100 31.60 -15.28 -2.49
N ASP A 101 32.71 -15.12 -1.79
CA ASP A 101 33.85 -16.03 -1.88
C ASP A 101 33.57 -17.26 -0.98
N ASP A 102 34.36 -18.32 -1.12
CA ASP A 102 34.22 -19.54 -0.32
C ASP A 102 34.33 -19.24 1.18
N ILE A 103 33.48 -19.90 1.97
CA ILE A 103 33.48 -19.81 3.43
C ILE A 103 34.22 -21.01 4.00
N TYR A 104 35.37 -20.79 4.61
CA TYR A 104 36.21 -21.87 5.10
C TYR A 104 35.71 -22.43 6.43
N VAL A 105 35.40 -23.73 6.46
CA VAL A 105 35.01 -24.42 7.70
C VAL A 105 36.25 -25.06 8.30
N HIS A 106 36.65 -24.65 9.51
CA HIS A 106 37.85 -25.14 10.18
C HIS A 106 37.58 -26.25 11.20
N GLY A 107 38.58 -27.14 11.36
CA GLY A 107 38.73 -28.00 12.52
C GLY A 107 37.62 -29.04 12.69
N THR A 108 37.11 -29.17 13.92
CA THR A 108 36.14 -30.20 14.33
C THR A 108 34.76 -30.04 13.69
N LEU A 109 34.48 -28.91 13.05
CA LEU A 109 33.24 -28.69 12.31
C LEU A 109 33.21 -29.36 10.94
N VAL A 110 34.36 -29.77 10.41
CA VAL A 110 34.44 -30.45 9.11
C VAL A 110 33.68 -31.77 9.18
N GLY A 111 32.57 -31.85 8.44
CA GLY A 111 31.65 -32.99 8.45
C GLY A 111 30.45 -32.86 9.40
N GLN A 112 30.43 -31.84 10.26
CA GLN A 112 29.28 -31.53 11.14
C GLN A 112 28.40 -30.41 10.60
N VAL A 113 28.98 -29.47 9.84
CA VAL A 113 28.26 -28.39 9.17
C VAL A 113 28.32 -28.55 7.64
N PRO A 114 27.40 -27.92 6.90
CA PRO A 114 27.46 -27.89 5.44
C PRO A 114 28.81 -27.37 4.92
N LYS A 115 29.19 -27.81 3.71
CA LYS A 115 30.42 -27.38 3.06
C LYS A 115 30.40 -25.87 2.76
N GLY A 116 31.59 -25.28 2.63
CA GLY A 116 31.79 -23.84 2.45
C GLY A 116 31.07 -23.23 1.25
N ASP A 117 31.02 -23.94 0.13
CA ASP A 117 30.30 -23.57 -1.09
C ASP A 117 28.79 -23.47 -0.84
N TYR A 118 28.21 -24.43 -0.13
CA TYR A 118 26.81 -24.39 0.29
C TYR A 118 26.55 -23.21 1.22
N LEU A 119 27.45 -22.93 2.18
CA LEU A 119 27.29 -21.78 3.09
C LEU A 119 27.33 -20.45 2.33
N ALA A 120 28.25 -20.30 1.38
CA ALA A 120 28.34 -19.11 0.53
C ALA A 120 27.07 -18.92 -0.30
N GLN A 121 26.56 -19.99 -0.92
CA GLN A 121 25.30 -19.96 -1.67
C GLN A 121 24.11 -19.59 -0.77
N ARG A 122 24.06 -20.15 0.44
CA ARG A 122 22.99 -19.89 1.41
C ARG A 122 23.01 -18.45 1.91
N MET A 123 24.20 -17.89 2.15
CA MET A 123 24.37 -16.47 2.46
C MET A 123 23.94 -15.57 1.30
N GLY A 124 24.30 -15.93 0.07
CA GLY A 124 23.80 -15.27 -1.13
C GLY A 124 22.27 -15.20 -1.16
N ALA A 125 21.61 -16.35 -0.95
CA ALA A 125 20.15 -16.39 -0.89
C ALA A 125 19.55 -15.50 0.23
N TYR A 126 20.22 -15.38 1.38
CA TYR A 126 19.78 -14.46 2.44
C TYR A 126 19.93 -12.99 2.02
N PHE A 127 21.01 -12.62 1.33
CA PHE A 127 21.19 -11.26 0.82
C PHE A 127 20.18 -10.94 -0.28
N ASP A 128 19.88 -11.90 -1.15
CA ASP A 128 18.83 -11.76 -2.16
C ASP A 128 17.46 -11.58 -1.51
N GLN A 129 17.15 -12.34 -0.46
CA GLN A 129 15.91 -12.17 0.32
C GLN A 129 15.84 -10.79 0.97
N VAL A 130 16.97 -10.31 1.50
CA VAL A 130 17.09 -8.97 2.09
C VAL A 130 16.84 -7.89 1.04
N THR A 131 17.47 -8.02 -0.12
CA THR A 131 17.34 -7.11 -1.26
C THR A 131 15.92 -7.11 -1.82
N ALA A 132 15.30 -8.29 -1.96
CA ALA A 132 13.93 -8.44 -2.40
C ALA A 132 12.93 -7.81 -1.41
N SER A 133 13.18 -7.92 -0.10
CA SER A 133 12.34 -7.26 0.91
C SER A 133 12.44 -5.72 0.81
N ILE A 134 13.64 -5.20 0.55
CA ILE A 134 13.85 -3.76 0.32
C ILE A 134 13.15 -3.31 -0.97
N ALA A 135 13.24 -4.11 -2.04
CA ALA A 135 12.59 -3.82 -3.30
C ALA A 135 11.06 -3.83 -3.16
N GLN A 136 10.49 -4.84 -2.47
CA GLN A 136 9.07 -4.90 -2.16
C GLN A 136 8.62 -3.69 -1.34
N PHE A 137 9.45 -3.27 -0.38
CA PHE A 137 9.18 -2.07 0.42
C PHE A 137 9.15 -0.80 -0.47
N ARG A 138 10.07 -0.68 -1.44
CA ARG A 138 10.09 0.42 -2.42
C ARG A 138 8.92 0.38 -3.41
N GLU A 139 8.47 -0.81 -3.82
CA GLU A 139 7.32 -0.96 -4.73
C GLU A 139 6.00 -0.52 -4.09
N ILE A 140 5.85 -0.69 -2.77
CA ILE A 140 4.69 -0.14 -2.04
C ILE A 140 4.69 1.40 -2.07
N ASP A 141 5.87 2.02 -2.17
CA ASP A 141 6.04 3.48 -2.18
C ASP A 141 6.12 4.12 -3.59
N THR A 142 6.40 3.34 -4.64
CA THR A 142 6.59 3.87 -5.99
C THR A 142 6.02 2.95 -7.05
N SER A 143 5.02 3.43 -7.79
CA SER A 143 4.58 2.85 -9.08
C SER A 143 5.61 3.05 -10.21
N ALA A 144 6.88 3.30 -9.88
CA ALA A 144 7.94 3.61 -10.83
C ALA A 144 9.09 2.59 -10.75
N SER A 145 9.20 1.80 -11.83
CA SER A 145 10.35 1.03 -12.33
C SER A 145 11.10 0.11 -11.36
N LYS A 146 10.91 -1.20 -11.57
CA LYS A 146 11.71 -2.30 -11.00
C LYS A 146 13.20 -2.18 -11.34
N PRO A 147 14.12 -2.17 -10.36
CA PRO A 147 15.56 -2.18 -10.62
C PRO A 147 16.12 -3.55 -11.06
N ASP A 148 15.40 -4.65 -10.82
CA ASP A 148 15.88 -6.02 -11.07
C ASP A 148 15.16 -6.76 -12.21
N ALA A 149 14.41 -6.04 -13.06
CA ALA A 149 14.07 -6.63 -14.36
C ALA A 149 15.40 -6.87 -15.07
N GLU A 150 15.76 -8.15 -15.29
CA GLU A 150 16.94 -8.55 -16.08
C GLU A 150 17.13 -7.52 -17.19
N LEU A 151 18.20 -6.71 -17.07
CA LEU A 151 18.41 -5.59 -17.98
C LEU A 151 18.21 -6.15 -19.38
N PRO A 152 17.21 -5.68 -20.14
CA PRO A 152 16.91 -6.29 -21.42
C PRO A 152 18.22 -6.34 -22.19
N LYS A 153 18.48 -7.46 -22.87
CA LYS A 153 19.58 -7.58 -23.83
C LYS A 153 19.29 -6.67 -25.02
N LEU A 154 19.23 -5.37 -24.73
CA LEU A 154 19.04 -4.31 -25.68
C LEU A 154 20.43 -4.03 -26.22
N GLU A 155 20.66 -4.43 -27.46
CA GLU A 155 21.81 -3.96 -28.21
C GLU A 155 21.52 -2.51 -28.61
N ILE A 156 22.44 -1.60 -28.27
CA ILE A 156 22.34 -0.21 -28.72
C ILE A 156 22.50 -0.23 -30.25
N PRO A 157 21.49 0.22 -31.03
CA PRO A 157 21.55 0.17 -32.49
C PRO A 157 22.81 0.88 -33.00
N GLY A 158 23.64 0.15 -33.75
CA GLY A 158 24.88 0.66 -34.34
C GLY A 158 26.16 0.46 -33.53
N ALA A 159 26.09 0.08 -32.24
CA ALA A 159 27.27 -0.09 -31.39
C ALA A 159 27.66 -1.56 -31.09
N GLN A 160 26.76 -2.53 -31.28
CA GLN A 160 26.95 -3.95 -30.87
C GLN A 160 27.39 -4.12 -29.39
N VAL A 161 27.16 -3.12 -28.53
CA VAL A 161 27.47 -3.18 -27.09
C VAL A 161 26.16 -3.35 -26.33
N SER A 162 26.10 -4.35 -25.46
CA SER A 162 24.97 -4.54 -24.55
C SER A 162 24.97 -3.49 -23.45
N VAL A 163 23.79 -3.08 -22.97
CA VAL A 163 23.66 -2.16 -21.81
C VAL A 163 24.47 -2.68 -20.61
N GLN A 164 24.51 -4.00 -20.41
CA GLN A 164 25.31 -4.63 -19.34
C GLN A 164 26.82 -4.37 -19.50
N ALA A 165 27.35 -4.46 -20.72
CA ALA A 165 28.75 -4.15 -20.99
C ALA A 165 29.05 -2.66 -20.75
N VAL A 166 28.12 -1.76 -21.12
CA VAL A 166 28.25 -0.33 -20.83
C VAL A 166 28.28 -0.07 -19.32
N VAL A 167 27.37 -0.67 -18.54
CA VAL A 167 27.36 -0.55 -17.08
C VAL A 167 28.67 -1.05 -16.46
N GLN A 168 29.21 -2.19 -16.93
CA GLN A 168 30.49 -2.73 -16.45
C GLN A 168 31.69 -1.82 -16.78
N ILE A 169 31.72 -1.23 -17.98
CA ILE A 169 32.75 -0.25 -18.38
C ILE A 169 32.67 0.99 -17.49
N VAL A 170 31.47 1.54 -17.29
CA VAL A 170 31.23 2.71 -16.43
C VAL A 170 31.65 2.40 -14.99
N ARG A 171 31.33 1.21 -14.47
CA ARG A 171 31.76 0.78 -13.14
C ARG A 171 33.28 0.76 -12.98
N ARG A 172 33.98 0.12 -13.92
CA ARG A 172 35.45 0.08 -13.93
C ARG A 172 36.04 1.48 -14.05
N PHE A 173 35.45 2.36 -14.87
CA PHE A 173 35.90 3.73 -15.05
C PHE A 173 35.71 4.59 -13.79
N LEU A 174 34.58 4.44 -13.09
CA LEU A 174 34.28 5.13 -11.84
C LEU A 174 34.99 4.50 -10.62
N GLY A 175 35.75 3.42 -10.82
CA GLY A 175 36.48 2.75 -9.75
C GLY A 175 35.60 1.91 -8.81
N PHE A 176 34.36 1.61 -9.18
CA PHE A 176 33.51 0.69 -8.43
C PHE A 176 34.12 -0.72 -8.53
N ARG A 177 34.54 -1.27 -7.38
CA ARG A 177 35.07 -2.64 -7.27
C ARG A 177 33.94 -3.57 -6.82
N GLU A 178 33.96 -4.82 -7.28
CA GLU A 178 33.04 -5.85 -6.77
C GLU A 178 33.23 -6.02 -5.27
N ARG A 179 32.12 -6.01 -4.51
CA ARG A 179 32.18 -6.31 -3.08
C ARG A 179 32.19 -7.82 -2.93
N ARG A 180 33.29 -8.32 -2.38
CA ARG A 180 33.44 -9.74 -2.05
C ARG A 180 33.24 -9.94 -0.55
N ILE A 181 32.38 -10.87 -0.21
CA ILE A 181 32.17 -11.34 1.16
C ILE A 181 32.73 -12.75 1.24
N GLY A 182 33.81 -12.93 2.00
CA GLY A 182 34.37 -14.23 2.34
C GLY A 182 34.38 -14.41 3.85
N GLY A 183 34.66 -15.60 4.34
CA GLY A 183 34.71 -15.79 5.80
C GLY A 183 35.14 -17.16 6.25
N ASP A 184 35.17 -17.32 7.56
CA ASP A 184 35.58 -18.53 8.25
C ASP A 184 34.50 -18.93 9.26
N VAL A 185 34.21 -20.23 9.33
CA VAL A 185 33.39 -20.83 10.40
C VAL A 185 34.29 -21.73 11.22
N PHE A 186 34.47 -21.40 12.49
CA PHE A 186 35.34 -22.15 13.38
C PHE A 186 34.79 -22.22 14.80
N VAL A 187 35.36 -23.15 15.55
CA VAL A 187 35.07 -23.36 16.97
C VAL A 187 36.20 -22.75 17.78
N SER A 188 35.87 -21.87 18.72
CA SER A 188 36.82 -21.32 19.68
C SER A 188 36.54 -21.89 21.07
N GLU A 189 37.55 -22.52 21.67
CA GLU A 189 37.51 -22.98 23.06
C GLU A 189 37.84 -21.87 24.05
N HIS A 190 38.64 -20.90 23.62
CA HIS A 190 38.95 -19.74 24.43
C HIS A 190 37.89 -18.66 24.23
N PRO A 191 37.48 -17.96 25.31
CA PRO A 191 36.87 -16.66 25.16
C PRO A 191 37.85 -15.83 24.33
N LEU A 192 37.47 -15.51 23.08
CA LEU A 192 38.26 -14.59 22.28
C LEU A 192 38.41 -13.29 23.06
N GLU A 193 39.62 -12.73 23.05
CA GLU A 193 39.97 -11.50 23.75
C GLU A 193 38.85 -10.46 23.55
N PRO A 194 38.38 -9.81 24.62
CA PRO A 194 37.26 -8.86 24.52
C PRO A 194 37.60 -7.85 23.43
N GLN A 195 36.73 -7.75 22.42
CA GLN A 195 36.89 -6.74 21.39
C GLN A 195 36.94 -5.35 22.05
N PRO A 196 37.63 -4.37 21.44
CA PRO A 196 37.74 -3.03 21.99
C PRO A 196 36.36 -2.50 22.42
N PRO A 197 36.28 -1.69 23.48
CA PRO A 197 35.03 -1.30 24.16
C PRO A 197 33.94 -0.65 23.27
N ASN A 198 34.26 -0.37 22.00
CA ASN A 198 33.34 0.19 21.01
C ASN A 198 32.68 -0.89 20.12
N ALA A 199 33.17 -2.13 20.14
CA ALA A 199 32.49 -3.25 19.52
C ALA A 199 31.30 -3.63 20.40
N SER A 200 30.10 -3.26 19.97
CA SER A 200 28.84 -3.50 20.66
C SER A 200 28.58 -5.00 20.84
N LEU A 201 29.19 -5.58 21.88
CA LEU A 201 29.08 -6.98 22.29
C LEU A 201 27.87 -7.18 23.22
N VAL A 202 26.75 -6.52 22.91
CA VAL A 202 25.57 -6.49 23.79
C VAL A 202 24.75 -7.78 23.70
N ASP A 203 24.93 -8.63 22.68
CA ASP A 203 23.94 -9.68 22.41
C ASP A 203 24.36 -11.13 22.68
N ALA A 204 25.61 -11.40 23.03
CA ALA A 204 25.98 -12.75 23.46
C ALA A 204 25.90 -12.76 24.98
N PRO A 205 24.87 -13.35 25.61
CA PRO A 205 24.89 -13.56 27.05
C PRO A 205 26.22 -14.23 27.38
N ALA A 206 26.93 -13.68 28.36
CA ALA A 206 28.13 -14.33 28.88
C ALA A 206 27.78 -15.79 29.14
N CYS A 207 28.57 -16.70 28.59
CA CYS A 207 28.39 -18.11 28.91
C CYS A 207 28.36 -18.24 30.43
N PRO A 208 27.38 -18.93 31.01
CA PRO A 208 27.40 -19.19 32.44
C PRO A 208 28.78 -19.78 32.80
N ASP A 209 29.44 -19.23 33.82
CA ASP A 209 30.88 -19.36 34.14
C ASP A 209 31.36 -20.79 34.50
N GLY A 210 30.70 -21.85 34.02
CA GLY A 210 30.98 -23.25 34.31
C GLY A 210 32.14 -23.91 33.55
N GLY A 211 32.97 -23.16 32.82
CA GLY A 211 34.20 -23.68 32.19
C GLY A 211 34.01 -24.71 31.08
N ARG A 212 32.78 -24.98 30.63
CA ARG A 212 32.47 -25.96 29.58
C ARG A 212 31.85 -25.34 28.34
N ALA A 213 31.91 -24.02 28.16
CA ALA A 213 31.33 -23.42 26.98
C ALA A 213 32.23 -23.55 25.75
N VAL A 214 31.63 -23.82 24.59
CA VAL A 214 32.25 -23.68 23.27
C VAL A 214 31.56 -22.54 22.53
N TYR A 215 32.36 -21.73 21.83
CA TYR A 215 31.86 -20.71 20.94
C TYR A 215 31.92 -21.20 19.50
N VAL A 216 30.77 -21.29 18.85
CA VAL A 216 30.72 -21.36 17.39
C VAL A 216 30.82 -19.92 16.87
N VAL A 217 31.87 -19.65 16.10
CA VAL A 217 32.18 -18.33 15.56
C VAL A 217 32.03 -18.36 14.05
N ILE A 218 31.10 -17.55 13.53
CA ILE A 218 31.02 -17.24 12.11
C ILE A 218 31.68 -15.88 11.93
N ARG A 219 32.81 -15.86 11.23
CA ARG A 219 33.60 -14.67 10.93
C ARG A 219 33.43 -14.32 9.47
N LEU A 220 32.79 -13.19 9.16
CA LEU A 220 32.64 -12.70 7.80
C LEU A 220 33.50 -11.46 7.57
N SER A 221 34.27 -11.47 6.49
CA SER A 221 35.09 -10.35 6.04
C SER A 221 34.54 -9.79 4.74
N VAL A 222 34.49 -8.45 4.65
CA VAL A 222 34.15 -7.76 3.41
C VAL A 222 35.45 -7.22 2.85
N ASN A 223 35.76 -7.52 1.59
CA ASN A 223 37.02 -7.12 0.94
C ASN A 223 37.04 -5.62 0.60
N ARG A 224 37.05 -4.79 1.65
CA ARG A 224 37.10 -3.33 1.59
C ARG A 224 38.02 -2.85 2.71
N ALA A 225 39.03 -2.07 2.36
CA ALA A 225 40.06 -1.61 3.31
C ALA A 225 39.49 -0.76 4.48
N ASP A 226 38.32 -0.14 4.27
CA ASP A 226 37.56 0.64 5.25
C ASP A 226 36.58 -0.21 6.08
N LEU A 227 36.32 -1.47 5.70
CA LEU A 227 35.49 -2.43 6.44
C LEU A 227 36.34 -3.58 7.01
N ALA A 228 37.60 -3.31 7.35
CA ALA A 228 38.62 -4.31 7.67
C ALA A 228 38.28 -5.21 8.86
N GLU A 229 37.41 -4.76 9.76
CA GLU A 229 37.00 -5.60 10.87
C GLU A 229 36.06 -6.71 10.40
N PRO A 230 36.30 -7.96 10.79
CA PRO A 230 35.36 -9.02 10.48
C PRO A 230 34.11 -8.92 11.36
N VAL A 231 32.98 -9.32 10.80
CA VAL A 231 31.74 -9.54 11.54
C VAL A 231 31.81 -10.89 12.22
N GLU A 232 31.74 -10.89 13.55
CA GLU A 232 31.67 -12.11 14.34
C GLU A 232 30.28 -12.29 14.94
N VAL A 233 29.70 -13.47 14.74
CA VAL A 233 28.53 -13.95 15.49
C VAL A 233 28.95 -15.14 16.32
N ARG A 234 28.60 -15.10 17.61
CA ARG A 234 28.97 -16.10 18.61
C ARG A 234 27.71 -16.70 19.19
N VAL A 235 27.68 -18.02 19.35
CA VAL A 235 26.70 -18.71 20.19
C VAL A 235 27.45 -19.58 21.18
N CYS A 236 27.03 -19.47 22.43
CA CYS A 236 27.51 -20.26 23.55
C CYS A 236 26.76 -21.61 23.59
N ARG A 237 27.50 -22.72 23.71
CA ARG A 237 26.94 -24.05 23.98
C ARG A 237 27.78 -24.79 25.01
N ASP A 238 27.15 -25.63 25.82
CA ASP A 238 27.87 -26.51 26.74
C ASP A 238 28.59 -27.64 25.97
N LYS A 239 29.81 -27.95 26.39
CA LYS A 239 30.58 -29.14 25.95
C LYS A 239 29.87 -30.38 26.47
N ALA A 240 29.79 -31.39 25.61
CA ALA A 240 29.49 -32.73 26.07
C ALA A 240 30.59 -33.21 27.04
N PRO A 241 30.33 -34.19 27.92
CA PRO A 241 31.31 -34.71 28.87
C PRO A 241 32.61 -35.22 28.23
N ASP A 242 32.57 -35.62 26.96
CA ASP A 242 33.72 -36.10 26.17
C ASP A 242 34.55 -34.96 25.54
N GLY A 243 34.20 -33.71 25.81
CA GLY A 243 34.88 -32.53 25.28
C GLY A 243 34.49 -32.18 23.83
N LYS A 244 33.65 -32.97 23.17
CA LYS A 244 33.12 -32.64 21.85
C LYS A 244 31.93 -31.67 21.99
N ILE A 245 31.69 -30.92 20.93
CA ILE A 245 30.41 -30.21 20.79
C ILE A 245 29.35 -31.29 20.64
N ASP A 246 28.34 -31.25 21.49
CA ASP A 246 27.16 -32.09 21.30
C ASP A 246 26.56 -31.75 19.92
N SER A 247 26.68 -32.67 18.96
CA SER A 247 26.19 -32.46 17.59
C SER A 247 24.68 -32.24 17.54
N SER A 248 23.94 -32.66 18.58
CA SER A 248 22.51 -32.35 18.71
C SER A 248 22.26 -30.89 19.14
N ALA A 249 23.24 -30.23 19.76
CA ALA A 249 23.13 -28.85 20.25
C ALA A 249 23.38 -27.79 19.16
N LEU A 250 23.96 -28.19 18.02
CA LEU A 250 24.06 -27.38 16.80
C LEU A 250 23.19 -27.97 15.70
N ASP A 251 21.90 -28.18 16.00
CA ASP A 251 20.94 -28.59 14.99
C ASP A 251 20.95 -27.63 13.78
N ALA A 252 20.52 -28.15 12.63
CA ALA A 252 20.54 -27.41 11.37
C ALA A 252 19.82 -26.05 11.46
N HIS A 253 18.84 -25.95 12.35
CA HIS A 253 17.99 -24.80 12.53
C HIS A 253 18.68 -23.69 13.36
N THR A 254 19.37 -24.04 14.44
CA THR A 254 20.23 -23.16 15.22
C THR A 254 21.37 -22.62 14.36
N PHE A 255 21.97 -23.51 13.57
CA PHE A 255 23.04 -23.12 12.65
C PHE A 255 22.53 -22.16 11.55
N GLU A 256 21.35 -22.41 10.97
CA GLU A 256 20.73 -21.50 10.01
C GLU A 256 20.38 -20.14 10.63
N ALA A 257 19.89 -20.11 11.87
CA ALA A 257 19.63 -18.84 12.58
C ALA A 257 20.93 -18.04 12.83
N LEU A 258 22.01 -18.73 13.19
CA LEU A 258 23.35 -18.16 13.32
C LEU A 258 23.85 -17.58 12.00
N LEU A 259 23.70 -18.34 10.92
CA LEU A 259 24.09 -17.97 9.57
C LEU A 259 23.33 -16.73 9.10
N GLN A 260 22.00 -16.71 9.31
CA GLN A 260 21.15 -15.58 8.98
C GLN A 260 21.54 -14.32 9.78
N ARG A 261 21.87 -14.48 11.07
CA ARG A 261 22.34 -13.37 11.92
C ARG A 261 23.69 -12.83 11.47
N ALA A 262 24.62 -13.70 11.07
CA ALA A 262 25.92 -13.33 10.52
C ALA A 262 25.76 -12.61 9.18
N ALA A 263 24.93 -13.15 8.29
CA ALA A 263 24.60 -12.54 7.01
C ALA A 263 24.01 -11.14 7.19
N LEU A 264 23.05 -10.96 8.10
CA LEU A 264 22.45 -9.65 8.38
C LEU A 264 23.47 -8.64 8.92
N ARG A 265 24.37 -9.07 9.82
CA ARG A 265 25.46 -8.21 10.33
C ARG A 265 26.48 -7.84 9.26
N ALA A 266 26.82 -8.77 8.37
CA ALA A 266 27.67 -8.49 7.22
C ALA A 266 26.99 -7.49 6.27
N TYR A 267 25.70 -7.70 5.99
CA TYR A 267 24.92 -6.77 5.17
C TYR A 267 24.79 -5.39 5.80
N GLU A 268 24.68 -5.29 7.14
CA GLU A 268 24.63 -4.02 7.89
C GLU A 268 25.86 -3.14 7.63
N ARG A 269 27.05 -3.75 7.48
CA ARG A 269 28.28 -3.04 7.14
C ARG A 269 28.33 -2.59 5.69
N VAL A 270 27.68 -3.33 4.80
CA VAL A 270 27.64 -3.06 3.36
C VAL A 270 26.58 -2.00 3.02
N ASN A 271 25.40 -2.14 3.61
CA ASN A 271 24.21 -1.33 3.36
C ASN A 271 23.38 -1.20 4.65
N PRO A 272 23.74 -0.27 5.55
CA PRO A 272 23.09 -0.14 6.85
C PRO A 272 21.58 0.18 6.72
N CYS A 273 21.20 0.96 5.70
CA CYS A 273 19.80 1.27 5.42
C CYS A 273 19.02 0.07 4.90
N GLY A 274 19.63 -0.74 4.02
CA GLY A 274 19.05 -1.98 3.56
C GLY A 274 18.79 -2.94 4.73
N SER A 275 19.76 -3.09 5.62
CA SER A 275 19.61 -3.92 6.82
C SER A 275 18.52 -3.41 7.76
N ALA A 276 18.44 -2.10 7.99
CA ALA A 276 17.37 -1.50 8.78
C ALA A 276 16.00 -1.79 8.15
N THR A 277 15.85 -1.54 6.84
CA THR A 277 14.62 -1.83 6.10
C THR A 277 14.21 -3.30 6.23
N TYR A 278 15.15 -4.23 6.03
CA TYR A 278 14.87 -5.65 6.16
C TYR A 278 14.47 -6.05 7.57
N TYR A 279 15.18 -5.53 8.58
CA TYR A 279 14.88 -5.75 9.98
C TYR A 279 13.43 -5.35 10.29
N PHE A 280 13.01 -4.15 9.86
CA PHE A 280 11.65 -3.65 10.09
C PHE A 280 10.60 -4.18 9.11
N ALA A 281 10.97 -4.73 7.97
CA ALA A 281 10.04 -5.44 7.09
C ALA A 281 9.72 -6.83 7.66
N ASN A 282 10.64 -7.43 8.42
CA ASN A 282 10.51 -8.79 8.94
C ASN A 282 10.35 -8.86 10.46
N TRP A 283 10.23 -7.73 11.16
CA TRP A 283 10.18 -7.68 12.63
C TRP A 283 9.06 -8.54 13.25
N TYR A 284 7.93 -8.69 12.56
CA TYR A 284 6.78 -9.48 13.02
C TYR A 284 6.98 -10.99 12.82
N ARG A 285 7.91 -11.40 11.95
CA ARG A 285 8.32 -12.80 11.86
C ARG A 285 9.15 -13.06 13.11
N ARG A 286 8.53 -13.68 14.11
CA ARG A 286 9.26 -14.27 15.24
C ARG A 286 10.42 -15.06 14.64
N PHE A 287 11.65 -14.74 15.05
CA PHE A 287 12.75 -15.64 14.77
C PHE A 287 12.45 -16.98 15.44
N LEU A 288 13.12 -18.02 14.96
CA LEU A 288 12.73 -19.39 15.21
C LEU A 288 12.80 -19.85 16.68
N ASP A 289 13.28 -18.99 17.59
CA ASP A 289 13.31 -19.18 19.04
C ASP A 289 12.19 -18.42 19.79
N GLY A 290 11.29 -17.75 19.07
CA GLY A 290 10.17 -16.99 19.65
C GLY A 290 10.56 -15.68 20.31
N ARG A 291 11.84 -15.26 20.26
CA ARG A 291 12.32 -14.02 20.85
C ARG A 291 12.50 -12.95 19.77
N LEU A 292 12.18 -11.70 20.11
CA LEU A 292 12.54 -10.55 19.27
C LEU A 292 14.06 -10.41 19.29
N VAL A 293 14.67 -10.20 18.10
CA VAL A 293 16.14 -10.14 17.91
C VAL A 293 16.81 -9.06 18.78
N ASP A 294 16.05 -8.06 19.18
CA ASP A 294 16.53 -6.93 19.96
C ASP A 294 15.40 -6.41 20.84
N ALA A 295 15.20 -7.06 22.00
CA ALA A 295 14.11 -6.71 22.89
C ALA A 295 14.19 -5.26 23.39
N ASP A 296 15.40 -4.74 23.52
CA ASP A 296 15.64 -3.37 23.96
C ASP A 296 15.75 -2.38 22.79
N SER A 297 15.45 -2.80 21.55
CA SER A 297 15.57 -1.97 20.34
C SER A 297 16.91 -1.20 20.22
N ARG A 298 17.97 -1.59 20.95
CA ARG A 298 19.23 -0.85 21.03
C ARG A 298 19.97 -0.99 19.72
N ARG A 299 20.00 -2.21 19.20
CA ARG A 299 20.59 -2.53 17.92
C ARG A 299 19.78 -1.94 16.77
N ALA A 300 18.45 -2.01 16.84
CA ALA A 300 17.56 -1.35 15.90
C ALA A 300 17.88 0.15 15.82
N SER A 301 17.99 0.83 16.97
CA SER A 301 18.38 2.24 17.03
C SER A 301 19.80 2.51 16.49
N GLN A 302 20.77 1.63 16.72
CA GLN A 302 22.11 1.72 16.16
C GLN A 302 22.11 1.56 14.63
N MET A 303 21.31 0.64 14.10
CA MET A 303 21.15 0.44 12.66
C MET A 303 20.53 1.69 12.01
N VAL A 304 19.55 2.30 12.67
CA VAL A 304 18.92 3.54 12.21
C VAL A 304 19.89 4.71 12.22
N SER A 305 20.67 4.89 13.28
CA SER A 305 21.67 5.96 13.35
C SER A 305 22.77 5.79 12.30
N THR A 306 23.21 4.55 12.06
CA THR A 306 24.18 4.22 11.00
C THR A 306 23.60 4.49 9.61
N CYS A 307 22.33 4.13 9.38
CA CYS A 307 21.64 4.44 8.13
C CYS A 307 21.50 5.96 7.91
N LEU A 308 21.14 6.69 8.96
CA LEU A 308 21.03 8.14 8.91
C LEU A 308 22.38 8.81 8.60
N ALA A 309 23.47 8.33 9.20
CA ALA A 309 24.84 8.79 8.92
C ALA A 309 25.25 8.49 7.47
N ALA A 310 24.74 7.41 6.87
CA ALA A 310 24.92 7.08 5.46
C ALA A 310 24.01 7.87 4.50
N GLY A 311 23.22 8.84 4.99
CA GLY A 311 22.35 9.68 4.19
C GLY A 311 20.97 9.08 3.86
N GLY A 312 20.63 7.90 4.41
CA GLY A 312 19.34 7.25 4.19
C GLY A 312 18.23 7.77 5.10
N ALA A 313 17.95 9.07 5.05
CA ALA A 313 17.04 9.71 5.99
C ALA A 313 15.59 9.18 5.92
N ASP A 314 15.06 8.88 4.74
CA ASP A 314 13.70 8.33 4.60
C ASP A 314 13.57 6.95 5.26
N VAL A 315 14.56 6.08 5.01
CA VAL A 315 14.64 4.74 5.62
C VAL A 315 14.80 4.85 7.14
N ALA A 316 15.63 5.77 7.60
CA ALA A 316 15.82 6.03 9.03
C ALA A 316 14.53 6.54 9.69
N ALA A 317 13.80 7.46 9.04
CA ALA A 317 12.51 7.96 9.52
C ALA A 317 11.49 6.82 9.64
N TYR A 318 11.32 6.01 8.59
CA TYR A 318 10.43 4.84 8.62
C TYR A 318 10.82 3.86 9.73
N SER A 319 12.12 3.61 9.87
CA SER A 319 12.65 2.72 10.90
C SER A 319 12.31 3.20 12.31
N TYR A 320 12.43 4.51 12.57
CA TYR A 320 11.99 5.10 13.84
C TYR A 320 10.48 4.92 14.09
N VAL A 321 9.64 5.03 13.06
CA VAL A 321 8.19 4.71 13.18
C VAL A 321 8.00 3.28 13.67
N MET A 322 8.73 2.32 13.09
CA MET A 322 8.59 0.91 13.42
C MET A 322 9.10 0.59 14.82
N ILE A 323 10.22 1.18 15.25
CA ILE A 323 10.68 1.07 16.65
C ILE A 323 9.62 1.64 17.60
N GLY A 324 9.04 2.81 17.28
CA GLY A 324 7.99 3.43 18.08
C GLY A 324 6.78 2.52 18.25
N ARG A 325 6.29 1.90 17.17
CA ARG A 325 5.20 0.92 17.23
C ARG A 325 5.54 -0.30 18.08
N ILE A 326 6.75 -0.83 17.95
CA ILE A 326 7.22 -1.96 18.75
C ILE A 326 7.20 -1.61 20.24
N ARG A 327 7.76 -0.45 20.61
CA ARG A 327 7.76 0.05 22.00
C ARG A 327 6.37 0.26 22.55
N GLN A 328 5.47 0.83 21.75
CA GLN A 328 4.09 1.04 22.17
C GLN A 328 3.36 -0.29 22.41
N PHE A 329 3.28 -1.16 21.39
CA PHE A 329 2.37 -2.31 21.44
C PHE A 329 2.93 -3.53 22.16
N PHE A 330 4.24 -3.79 22.07
CA PHE A 330 4.85 -5.00 22.62
C PHE A 330 5.44 -4.77 24.01
N TYR A 331 5.98 -3.58 24.24
CA TYR A 331 6.63 -3.24 25.51
C TYR A 331 5.77 -2.37 26.42
N GLN A 332 4.64 -1.85 25.92
CA GLN A 332 3.77 -0.93 26.68
C GLN A 332 4.56 0.27 27.21
N GLN A 333 5.48 0.79 26.39
CA GLN A 333 6.35 1.93 26.70
C GLN A 333 6.00 3.12 25.81
N PRO A 334 4.87 3.81 26.07
CA PRO A 334 4.37 4.87 25.20
C PRO A 334 5.29 6.10 25.17
N GLU A 335 5.95 6.44 26.28
CA GLU A 335 6.88 7.59 26.34
C GLU A 335 8.10 7.39 25.43
N GLU A 336 8.70 6.19 25.46
CA GLU A 336 9.79 5.86 24.53
C GLU A 336 9.30 5.86 23.09
N ALA A 337 8.11 5.32 22.83
CA ALA A 337 7.49 5.31 21.50
C ALA A 337 7.31 6.72 20.93
N ILE A 338 6.84 7.66 21.76
CA ILE A 338 6.69 9.08 21.38
C ILE A 338 8.03 9.67 20.94
N GLY A 339 9.11 9.44 21.70
CA GLY A 339 10.46 9.91 21.33
C GLY A 339 10.94 9.38 19.99
N TYR A 340 10.59 8.14 19.64
CA TYR A 340 10.88 7.57 18.32
C TYR A 340 10.02 8.19 17.21
N PHE A 341 8.73 8.42 17.43
CA PHE A 341 7.89 9.10 16.44
C PHE A 341 8.33 10.56 16.20
N GLU A 342 8.75 11.27 17.24
CA GLU A 342 9.35 12.61 17.13
C GLU A 342 10.67 12.57 16.33
N SER A 343 11.50 11.56 16.59
CA SER A 343 12.75 11.35 15.84
C SER A 343 12.46 11.09 14.36
N ALA A 344 11.44 10.29 14.04
CA ALA A 344 11.00 10.02 12.67
C ALA A 344 10.58 11.33 11.96
N GLU A 345 9.70 12.12 12.59
CA GLU A 345 9.24 13.40 12.02
C GLU A 345 10.41 14.37 11.85
N ASN A 346 11.33 14.45 12.82
CA ASN A 346 12.46 15.37 12.75
C ASN A 346 13.45 15.00 11.63
N VAL A 347 13.78 13.72 11.50
CA VAL A 347 14.65 13.23 10.42
C VAL A 347 14.02 13.53 9.06
N HIS A 348 12.75 13.19 8.87
CA HIS A 348 12.03 13.47 7.63
C HIS A 348 11.99 14.96 7.31
N ARG A 349 11.62 15.78 8.30
CA ARG A 349 11.56 17.24 8.15
C ARG A 349 12.91 17.87 7.81
N LYS A 350 14.02 17.31 8.29
CA LYS A 350 15.39 17.76 7.95
C LYS A 350 15.78 17.32 6.54
N ALA A 351 15.52 16.06 6.18
CA ALA A 351 15.81 15.51 4.86
C ALA A 351 15.14 16.30 3.73
N HIS A 352 13.90 16.73 3.98
CA HIS A 352 13.08 17.45 3.00
C HIS A 352 13.05 18.97 3.22
N ALA A 353 13.87 19.51 4.13
CA ALA A 353 13.95 20.95 4.37
C ALA A 353 14.26 21.80 3.12
N PRO A 354 15.14 21.38 2.18
CA PRO A 354 15.40 22.14 0.95
C PRO A 354 14.16 22.27 0.05
N TRP A 355 13.28 21.28 0.11
CA TRP A 355 12.05 21.20 -0.69
C TRP A 355 10.83 21.78 0.03
N ARG A 356 11.01 22.32 1.25
CA ARG A 356 9.91 22.69 2.13
C ARG A 356 8.96 23.70 1.48
N ARG A 357 9.44 24.67 0.70
CA ARG A 357 8.55 25.59 -0.05
C ARG A 357 7.70 24.86 -1.09
N TYR A 358 8.26 23.88 -1.78
CA TYR A 358 7.57 23.18 -2.86
C TYR A 358 6.58 22.12 -2.32
N LEU A 359 6.99 21.39 -1.29
CA LEU A 359 6.21 20.31 -0.67
C LEU A 359 5.08 20.84 0.23
N HIS A 360 5.26 22.00 0.87
CA HIS A 360 4.25 22.58 1.76
C HIS A 360 3.05 23.13 0.98
N ASP A 361 3.22 23.50 -0.29
CA ASP A 361 2.12 23.94 -1.16
C ASP A 361 1.35 22.76 -1.77
N HIS A 362 1.92 21.55 -1.77
CA HIS A 362 1.31 20.40 -2.45
C HIS A 362 0.87 19.28 -1.50
N ASP A 363 1.16 19.34 -0.20
CA ASP A 363 0.88 18.27 0.76
C ASP A 363 1.48 16.90 0.36
N TRP A 364 2.64 16.82 -0.33
CA TRP A 364 3.25 15.52 -0.75
C TRP A 364 4.05 14.81 0.36
N TRP A 365 4.26 15.49 1.47
CA TRP A 365 5.06 15.06 2.62
C TRP A 365 4.61 13.72 3.28
N TRP A 366 3.36 13.27 3.08
CA TRP A 366 2.81 12.02 3.66
C TRP A 366 2.95 10.79 2.76
N ILE A 367 3.22 10.96 1.46
CA ILE A 367 3.27 9.84 0.49
C ILE A 367 4.36 8.81 0.85
N ARG A 368 5.39 9.21 1.62
CA ARG A 368 6.51 8.34 2.04
C ARG A 368 6.45 7.85 3.48
N PHE A 369 5.44 8.23 4.26
CA PHE A 369 5.23 7.64 5.58
C PHE A 369 4.22 6.50 5.49
N PRO A 370 4.24 5.54 6.43
CA PRO A 370 3.14 4.62 6.60
C PRO A 370 1.83 5.42 6.67
N ASN A 371 0.82 4.98 5.93
CA ASN A 371 -0.50 5.63 5.87
C ASN A 371 -1.18 5.80 7.23
N ASP A 372 -0.64 5.19 8.29
CA ASP A 372 -1.09 5.16 9.68
C ASP A 372 -0.09 5.77 10.68
N PHE A 373 1.00 6.42 10.25
CA PHE A 373 2.04 6.98 11.13
C PHE A 373 1.47 7.89 12.23
N TYR A 374 0.67 8.87 11.85
CA TYR A 374 0.08 9.83 12.78
C TYR A 374 -0.98 9.20 13.69
N ALA A 375 -1.64 8.12 13.23
CA ALA A 375 -2.54 7.34 14.07
C ALA A 375 -1.79 6.64 15.20
N HIS A 376 -0.68 5.94 14.91
CA HIS A 376 0.11 5.25 15.94
C HIS A 376 0.75 6.23 16.90
N TRP A 377 1.24 7.36 16.40
CA TRP A 377 1.76 8.41 17.27
C TRP A 377 0.66 8.99 18.18
N GLY A 378 -0.52 9.28 17.63
CA GLY A 378 -1.68 9.68 18.43
C GLY A 378 -2.05 8.64 19.49
N ALA A 379 -1.95 7.35 19.16
CA ALA A 379 -2.23 6.27 20.11
C ALA A 379 -1.20 6.23 21.25
N ALA A 380 0.09 6.36 20.95
CA ALA A 380 1.12 6.41 22.00
C ALA A 380 0.94 7.63 22.91
N LEU A 381 0.53 8.78 22.36
CA LEU A 381 0.19 9.97 23.16
C LEU A 381 -1.05 9.76 24.04
N MET A 382 -2.06 9.02 23.56
CA MET A 382 -3.20 8.62 24.40
C MET A 382 -2.77 7.72 25.55
N ASP A 383 -1.94 6.72 25.28
CA ASP A 383 -1.41 5.80 26.29
C ASP A 383 -0.59 6.55 27.35
N ALA A 384 0.21 7.55 26.92
CA ALA A 384 0.95 8.48 27.79
C ALA A 384 0.07 9.54 28.47
N GLN A 385 -1.27 9.43 28.38
CA GLN A 385 -2.22 10.33 29.02
C GLN A 385 -2.10 11.80 28.55
N GLU A 386 -1.70 12.04 27.29
CA GLU A 386 -1.59 13.35 26.65
C GLU A 386 -2.63 13.57 25.54
N PRO A 387 -3.94 13.59 25.85
CA PRO A 387 -5.00 13.53 24.84
C PRO A 387 -5.05 14.78 23.92
N THR A 388 -4.61 15.95 24.37
CA THR A 388 -4.52 17.16 23.53
C THR A 388 -3.52 16.99 22.40
N LYS A 389 -2.31 16.50 22.70
CA LYS A 389 -1.29 16.24 21.67
C LYS A 389 -1.71 15.06 20.79
N ALA A 390 -2.35 14.04 21.37
CA ALA A 390 -2.90 12.93 20.59
C ALA A 390 -3.92 13.41 19.56
N LEU A 391 -4.84 14.30 19.96
CA LEU A 391 -5.83 14.90 19.07
C LEU A 391 -5.18 15.60 17.89
N GLU A 392 -4.13 16.40 18.12
CA GLU A 392 -3.37 17.04 17.04
C GLU A 392 -2.86 16.02 16.02
N LYS A 393 -2.26 14.92 16.49
CA LYS A 393 -1.75 13.87 15.60
C LYS A 393 -2.87 13.15 14.86
N TYR A 394 -3.98 12.82 15.51
CA TYR A 394 -5.11 12.20 14.82
C TYR A 394 -5.79 13.13 13.79
N VAL A 395 -5.86 14.43 14.06
CA VAL A 395 -6.33 15.42 13.08
C VAL A 395 -5.39 15.47 11.88
N LEU A 396 -4.07 15.46 12.09
CA LEU A 396 -3.11 15.33 10.99
C LEU A 396 -3.35 14.03 10.21
N GLN A 397 -3.50 12.91 10.91
CA GLN A 397 -3.80 11.62 10.27
C GLN A 397 -5.01 11.67 9.34
N VAL A 398 -6.10 12.31 9.77
CA VAL A 398 -7.30 12.49 8.96
C VAL A 398 -7.08 13.49 7.82
N LYS A 399 -6.36 14.59 8.08
CA LYS A 399 -6.03 15.59 7.05
C LYS A 399 -5.30 14.95 5.87
N TYR A 400 -4.31 14.11 6.15
CA TYR A 400 -3.42 13.55 5.13
C TYR A 400 -3.88 12.21 4.59
N ASN A 401 -4.66 11.46 5.37
CA ASN A 401 -5.35 10.28 4.90
C ASN A 401 -6.81 10.34 5.37
N PRO A 402 -7.70 11.04 4.62
CA PRO A 402 -9.13 11.12 4.93
C PRO A 402 -9.85 9.76 4.87
N GLY A 403 -9.20 8.70 4.40
CA GLY A 403 -9.71 7.33 4.46
C GLY A 403 -9.36 6.60 5.76
N SER A 404 -8.51 7.18 6.62
CA SER A 404 -7.95 6.53 7.81
C SER A 404 -8.99 6.34 8.91
N VAL A 405 -9.57 5.14 9.01
CA VAL A 405 -10.46 4.73 10.10
C VAL A 405 -9.81 5.02 11.46
N LEU A 406 -8.53 4.66 11.61
CA LEU A 406 -7.79 4.84 12.86
C LEU A 406 -7.65 6.32 13.23
N GLY A 407 -7.48 7.22 12.26
CA GLY A 407 -7.46 8.66 12.50
C GLY A 407 -8.78 9.15 13.11
N TYR A 408 -9.92 8.78 12.52
CA TYR A 408 -11.22 9.16 13.05
C TYR A 408 -11.49 8.57 14.44
N ILE A 409 -11.29 7.26 14.64
CA ILE A 409 -11.42 6.59 15.94
C ILE A 409 -10.54 7.29 16.99
N GLY A 410 -9.31 7.59 16.63
CA GLY A 410 -8.37 8.32 17.47
C GLY A 410 -8.87 9.70 17.89
N VAL A 411 -9.38 10.50 16.96
CA VAL A 411 -10.00 11.82 17.28
C VAL A 411 -11.14 11.64 18.27
N GLY A 412 -12.01 10.65 18.06
CA GLY A 412 -13.12 10.32 18.98
C GLY A 412 -12.65 10.01 20.39
N ASN A 413 -11.68 9.09 20.51
CA ASN A 413 -11.13 8.67 21.80
C ASN A 413 -10.42 9.81 22.52
N ALA A 414 -9.65 10.64 21.81
CA ALA A 414 -8.95 11.77 22.38
C ALA A 414 -9.93 12.82 22.94
N LEU A 415 -10.96 13.19 22.18
CA LEU A 415 -11.97 14.15 22.63
C LEU A 415 -12.77 13.61 23.83
N ALA A 416 -13.14 12.33 23.82
CA ALA A 416 -13.82 11.70 24.95
C ALA A 416 -12.97 11.73 26.23
N GLU A 417 -11.66 11.52 26.12
CA GLU A 417 -10.75 11.59 27.27
C GLU A 417 -10.55 13.03 27.76
N MET A 418 -10.44 14.01 26.85
CA MET A 418 -10.41 15.44 27.21
C MET A 418 -11.70 15.88 27.93
N ALA A 419 -12.85 15.38 27.48
CA ALA A 419 -14.15 15.62 28.11
C ALA A 419 -14.18 15.13 29.55
N ARG A 420 -13.68 13.91 29.79
CA ARG A 420 -13.57 13.34 31.14
C ARG A 420 -12.66 14.16 32.05
N ARG A 421 -11.59 14.73 31.52
CA ARG A 421 -10.62 15.53 32.27
C ARG A 421 -10.97 17.01 32.40
N THR A 422 -12.10 17.45 31.85
CA THR A 422 -12.51 18.87 31.84
C THR A 422 -11.45 19.81 31.25
N THR A 423 -10.59 19.30 30.36
CA THR A 423 -9.52 20.09 29.73
C THR A 423 -9.98 20.56 28.35
N PRO A 424 -10.30 21.86 28.16
CA PRO A 424 -10.74 22.36 26.86
C PRO A 424 -9.56 22.40 25.86
N PRO A 425 -9.75 21.99 24.59
CA PRO A 425 -8.76 22.19 23.54
C PRO A 425 -8.70 23.68 23.14
N ASP A 426 -7.65 24.07 22.42
CA ASP A 426 -7.66 25.33 21.65
C ASP A 426 -8.87 25.33 20.67
N GLY A 427 -9.51 26.48 20.50
CA GLY A 427 -10.60 26.70 19.55
C GLY A 427 -10.26 26.28 18.12
N GLY A 428 -8.99 26.39 17.70
CA GLY A 428 -8.52 25.89 16.41
C GLY A 428 -8.65 24.36 16.27
N LEU A 429 -8.27 23.63 17.32
CA LEU A 429 -8.38 22.17 17.38
C LEU A 429 -9.82 21.70 17.47
N LEU A 430 -10.67 22.40 18.23
CA LEU A 430 -12.10 22.15 18.29
C LEU A 430 -12.77 22.26 16.91
N LYS A 431 -12.39 23.27 16.13
CA LYS A 431 -12.91 23.43 14.76
C LYS A 431 -12.50 22.27 13.85
N ALA A 432 -11.23 21.89 13.87
CA ALA A 432 -10.74 20.76 13.08
C ALA A 432 -11.41 19.44 13.51
N ALA A 433 -11.51 19.20 14.82
CA ALA A 433 -12.13 18.00 15.36
C ALA A 433 -13.64 17.96 15.07
N ARG A 434 -14.32 19.10 15.02
CA ARG A 434 -15.70 19.22 14.50
C ARG A 434 -15.76 18.75 13.05
N GLU A 435 -14.93 19.29 12.15
CA GLU A 435 -14.94 18.88 10.74
C GLU A 435 -14.71 17.36 10.58
N VAL A 436 -13.80 16.80 11.37
CA VAL A 436 -13.54 15.36 11.45
C VAL A 436 -14.75 14.57 11.98
N TYR A 437 -15.38 15.05 13.05
CA TYR A 437 -16.61 14.45 13.63
C TYR A 437 -17.73 14.43 12.61
N CYS A 438 -17.97 15.55 11.93
CA CYS A 438 -19.04 15.66 10.94
C CYS A 438 -18.78 14.69 9.78
N TYR A 439 -17.52 14.57 9.32
CA TYR A 439 -17.15 13.59 8.31
C TYR A 439 -17.34 12.13 8.76
N ALA A 440 -16.94 11.75 9.97
CA ALA A 440 -17.08 10.35 10.39
C ALA A 440 -18.49 9.97 10.89
N ALA A 441 -19.28 10.91 11.39
CA ALA A 441 -20.72 10.72 11.64
C ALA A 441 -21.46 10.39 10.34
N LEU A 442 -21.06 10.99 9.21
CA LEU A 442 -21.57 10.68 7.87
C LEU A 442 -21.22 9.26 7.40
N GLU A 443 -20.12 8.69 7.88
CA GLU A 443 -19.66 7.36 7.47
C GLU A 443 -20.17 6.22 8.37
N ASN A 444 -20.90 6.52 9.45
CA ASN A 444 -21.33 5.55 10.47
C ASN A 444 -20.17 4.69 11.01
N ARG A 445 -18.96 5.25 11.09
CA ARG A 445 -17.73 4.54 11.50
C ARG A 445 -17.49 4.55 13.01
N PHE A 446 -18.31 5.27 13.77
CA PHE A 446 -18.22 5.33 15.21
C PHE A 446 -19.34 4.55 15.87
N ASP A 447 -18.99 3.88 16.97
CA ASP A 447 -19.98 3.44 17.94
C ASP A 447 -20.84 4.62 18.41
N THR A 448 -22.08 4.33 18.76
CA THR A 448 -23.08 5.28 19.24
C THR A 448 -22.58 6.01 20.48
N GLU A 449 -21.84 5.34 21.36
CA GLU A 449 -21.24 5.94 22.57
C GLU A 449 -20.17 6.99 22.24
N VAL A 450 -19.27 6.70 21.31
CA VAL A 450 -18.21 7.64 20.88
C VAL A 450 -18.83 8.87 20.20
N ARG A 451 -19.91 8.67 19.42
CA ARG A 451 -20.65 9.79 18.80
C ARG A 451 -21.29 10.71 19.83
N HIS A 452 -21.93 10.16 20.85
CA HIS A 452 -22.57 10.96 21.90
C HIS A 452 -21.53 11.69 22.75
N ALA A 453 -20.46 11.02 23.17
CA ALA A 453 -19.38 11.67 23.91
C ALA A 453 -18.74 12.83 23.15
N MET A 454 -18.58 12.68 21.82
CA MET A 454 -18.00 13.70 20.96
C MET A 454 -18.96 14.88 20.72
N ALA A 455 -20.25 14.62 20.50
CA ALA A 455 -21.29 15.65 20.38
C ALA A 455 -21.38 16.49 21.66
N ASP A 456 -21.48 15.83 22.81
CA ASP A 456 -21.55 16.47 24.12
C ASP A 456 -20.30 17.33 24.40
N PHE A 457 -19.12 16.84 24.03
CA PHE A 457 -17.89 17.58 24.21
C PHE A 457 -17.83 18.85 23.35
N LEU A 458 -18.17 18.75 22.07
CA LEU A 458 -18.17 19.90 21.15
C LEU A 458 -19.19 20.96 21.59
N GLU A 459 -20.37 20.53 22.06
CA GLU A 459 -21.42 21.41 22.57
C GLU A 459 -21.01 22.12 23.87
N LYS A 460 -20.42 21.40 24.83
CA LYS A 460 -19.90 22.00 26.08
C LYS A 460 -18.80 23.03 25.83
N ASN A 461 -18.06 22.90 24.75
CA ASN A 461 -17.00 23.84 24.35
C ASN A 461 -17.47 24.92 23.37
N GLN A 462 -18.78 25.22 23.34
CA GLN A 462 -19.40 26.27 22.51
C GLN A 462 -19.08 26.15 21.01
N THR A 463 -18.63 24.98 20.57
CA THR A 463 -18.37 24.70 19.17
C THR A 463 -19.64 24.08 18.62
N SER A 464 -20.53 24.93 18.10
CA SER A 464 -21.82 24.48 17.59
C SER A 464 -21.60 23.35 16.57
N VAL A 465 -22.16 22.18 16.86
CA VAL A 465 -22.31 21.08 15.90
C VAL A 465 -23.52 21.28 14.98
N GLU A 466 -24.20 22.44 15.04
CA GLU A 466 -25.27 22.77 14.10
C GLU A 466 -24.72 22.75 12.66
N GLY A 467 -25.44 22.03 11.80
CA GLY A 467 -25.02 21.70 10.43
C GLY A 467 -24.25 20.38 10.30
N CYS A 468 -23.90 19.73 11.42
CA CYS A 468 -23.47 18.34 11.43
C CYS A 468 -24.65 17.45 11.79
N PRO A 469 -24.86 16.34 11.08
CA PRO A 469 -26.12 15.62 11.09
C PRO A 469 -26.26 14.76 12.35
N ASP A 470 -26.53 15.39 13.50
CA ASP A 470 -27.06 14.69 14.68
C ASP A 470 -27.61 15.68 15.71
N LYS A 471 -28.92 15.99 15.65
CA LYS A 471 -29.70 16.34 16.87
C LYS A 471 -31.12 15.77 16.93
N SER A 472 -31.83 15.56 15.83
CA SER A 472 -33.14 14.87 15.90
C SER A 472 -33.68 14.50 14.53
N GLY A 473 -34.02 13.22 14.35
CA GLY A 473 -34.98 12.80 13.32
C GLY A 473 -34.39 12.12 12.08
N ARG A 474 -35.10 11.08 11.64
CA ARG A 474 -34.82 10.28 10.43
C ARG A 474 -34.65 11.11 9.14
N GLU A 475 -35.07 12.37 9.14
CA GLU A 475 -35.02 13.30 8.01
C GLU A 475 -33.58 13.77 7.71
N ASP A 476 -32.76 14.01 8.76
CA ASP A 476 -31.41 14.57 8.62
C ASP A 476 -30.34 13.54 8.19
N ARG A 477 -30.63 12.24 8.41
CA ARG A 477 -29.79 11.13 7.88
C ARG A 477 -29.79 11.11 6.34
N SER A 478 -30.82 11.67 5.70
CA SER A 478 -30.91 11.74 4.24
C SER A 478 -29.90 12.72 3.68
N ASP A 479 -29.80 13.92 4.25
CA ASP A 479 -28.92 14.98 3.76
C ASP A 479 -27.45 14.71 4.08
N ALA A 480 -27.21 14.11 5.25
CA ALA A 480 -25.95 13.50 5.60
C ALA A 480 -25.46 12.49 4.53
N ARG A 481 -26.31 11.48 4.24
CA ARG A 481 -25.98 10.47 3.22
C ARG A 481 -25.76 11.09 1.85
N LYS A 482 -26.54 12.10 1.45
CA LYS A 482 -26.35 12.83 0.19
C LYS A 482 -25.00 13.54 0.15
N TYR A 483 -24.61 14.25 1.20
CA TYR A 483 -23.33 14.96 1.25
C TYR A 483 -22.14 13.98 1.20
N ALA A 484 -22.19 12.92 2.01
CA ALA A 484 -21.16 11.87 2.03
C ALA A 484 -21.01 11.20 0.66
N LEU A 485 -22.13 10.97 -0.03
CA LEU A 485 -22.15 10.43 -1.37
C LEU A 485 -21.46 11.38 -2.38
N VAL A 486 -21.76 12.69 -2.31
CA VAL A 486 -21.13 13.69 -3.18
C VAL A 486 -19.62 13.75 -2.97
N GLN A 487 -19.15 13.71 -1.72
CA GLN A 487 -17.72 13.74 -1.44
C GLN A 487 -17.03 12.46 -1.94
N ARG A 488 -17.61 11.29 -1.70
CA ARG A 488 -17.05 10.02 -2.19
C ARG A 488 -17.04 9.93 -3.70
N GLN A 489 -18.07 10.45 -4.38
CA GLN A 489 -18.08 10.55 -5.83
C GLN A 489 -16.92 11.41 -6.33
N LYS A 490 -16.73 12.60 -5.75
CA LYS A 490 -15.58 13.47 -6.08
C LYS A 490 -14.25 12.77 -5.84
N THR A 491 -14.10 12.02 -4.76
CA THR A 491 -12.86 11.29 -4.47
C THR A 491 -12.59 10.21 -5.52
N VAL A 492 -13.61 9.46 -5.94
CA VAL A 492 -13.49 8.48 -7.03
C VAL A 492 -13.17 9.16 -8.36
N ASP A 493 -13.77 10.32 -8.64
CA ASP A 493 -13.49 11.09 -9.87
C ASP A 493 -12.04 11.63 -9.88
N LEU A 494 -11.52 12.02 -8.72
CA LEU A 494 -10.14 12.50 -8.55
C LEU A 494 -9.11 11.36 -8.59
N MET A 495 -9.46 10.19 -8.07
CA MET A 495 -8.57 9.04 -7.94
C MET A 495 -9.26 7.76 -8.45
N PRO A 496 -9.54 7.65 -9.76
CA PRO A 496 -10.32 6.54 -10.31
C PRO A 496 -9.60 5.20 -10.27
N THR A 497 -8.28 5.19 -10.06
CA THR A 497 -7.43 4.00 -10.01
C THR A 497 -7.29 3.41 -8.62
N GLU A 498 -7.89 4.02 -7.60
CA GLU A 498 -7.73 3.63 -6.20
C GLU A 498 -8.98 2.90 -5.69
N PRO A 499 -8.97 1.54 -5.65
CA PRO A 499 -10.16 0.72 -5.43
C PRO A 499 -10.86 0.96 -4.09
N ARG A 500 -10.14 1.40 -3.04
CA ARG A 500 -10.74 1.66 -1.72
C ARG A 500 -11.83 2.73 -1.76
N TYR A 501 -11.70 3.73 -2.64
CA TYR A 501 -12.70 4.79 -2.77
C TYR A 501 -13.95 4.31 -3.51
N GLY A 502 -13.78 3.50 -4.55
CA GLY A 502 -14.90 2.84 -5.23
C GLY A 502 -15.69 1.93 -4.28
N LEU A 503 -14.98 1.20 -3.40
CA LEU A 503 -15.59 0.34 -2.39
C LEU A 503 -16.41 1.14 -1.36
N ALA A 504 -15.82 2.24 -0.86
CA ALA A 504 -16.52 3.14 0.06
C ALA A 504 -17.74 3.81 -0.58
N LEU A 505 -17.64 4.23 -1.84
CA LEU A 505 -18.75 4.78 -2.62
C LEU A 505 -19.87 3.75 -2.75
N GLY A 506 -19.55 2.51 -3.15
CA GLY A 506 -20.52 1.42 -3.26
C GLY A 506 -21.26 1.14 -1.96
N ARG A 507 -20.55 1.07 -0.83
CA ARG A 507 -21.16 0.90 0.52
C ARG A 507 -22.16 2.01 0.84
N SER A 508 -21.83 3.24 0.44
CA SER A 508 -22.65 4.42 0.68
C SER A 508 -23.90 4.45 -0.18
N LEU A 509 -23.75 4.10 -1.47
CA LEU A 509 -24.86 3.94 -2.40
C LEU A 509 -25.83 2.85 -1.91
N ARG A 510 -25.30 1.70 -1.45
CA ARG A 510 -26.09 0.60 -0.88
C ARG A 510 -26.86 1.05 0.36
N ALA A 511 -26.19 1.71 1.31
CA ALA A 511 -26.83 2.22 2.52
C ALA A 511 -27.91 3.29 2.22
N GLY A 512 -27.74 4.02 1.11
CA GLY A 512 -28.71 4.99 0.60
C GLY A 512 -29.85 4.39 -0.21
N GLY A 513 -29.94 3.05 -0.34
CA GLY A 513 -30.96 2.37 -1.15
C GLY A 513 -30.71 2.42 -2.66
N LYS A 514 -29.60 3.05 -3.12
CA LYS A 514 -29.21 3.12 -4.52
C LYS A 514 -28.46 1.84 -4.93
N HIS A 515 -29.14 0.71 -4.83
CA HIS A 515 -28.49 -0.59 -4.96
C HIS A 515 -27.88 -0.83 -6.35
N LEU A 516 -28.51 -0.35 -7.44
CA LEU A 516 -27.95 -0.48 -8.79
C LEU A 516 -26.65 0.31 -8.97
N ASP A 517 -26.61 1.54 -8.47
CA ASP A 517 -25.39 2.37 -8.50
C ASP A 517 -24.29 1.75 -7.63
N ALA A 518 -24.67 1.18 -6.48
CA ALA A 518 -23.74 0.46 -5.61
C ALA A 518 -23.10 -0.73 -6.33
N LEU A 519 -23.90 -1.52 -7.07
CA LEU A 519 -23.38 -2.60 -7.90
C LEU A 519 -22.40 -2.10 -8.96
N ALA A 520 -22.69 -0.96 -9.61
CA ALA A 520 -21.78 -0.38 -10.59
C ALA A 520 -20.44 0.02 -9.95
N ALA A 521 -20.49 0.70 -8.79
CA ALA A 521 -19.29 1.07 -8.04
C ALA A 521 -18.47 -0.15 -7.61
N PHE A 522 -19.11 -1.20 -7.07
CA PHE A 522 -18.39 -2.44 -6.70
C PHE A 522 -17.82 -3.17 -7.91
N ASN A 523 -18.54 -3.24 -9.04
CA ASN A 523 -18.02 -3.86 -10.27
C ASN A 523 -16.79 -3.11 -10.82
N GLN A 524 -16.72 -1.78 -10.64
CA GLN A 524 -15.52 -1.01 -10.97
C GLN A 524 -14.35 -1.41 -10.06
N VAL A 525 -14.58 -1.60 -8.75
CA VAL A 525 -13.56 -2.09 -7.81
C VAL A 525 -13.03 -3.47 -8.22
N LEU A 526 -13.89 -4.35 -8.75
CA LEU A 526 -13.50 -5.66 -9.25
C LEU A 526 -12.56 -5.65 -10.47
N THR A 527 -12.39 -4.49 -11.14
CA THR A 527 -11.41 -4.36 -12.22
C THR A 527 -9.97 -4.26 -11.71
N PHE A 528 -9.80 -4.01 -10.40
CA PHE A 528 -8.49 -3.95 -9.73
C PHE A 528 -8.15 -5.30 -9.08
N SER A 529 -6.86 -5.52 -8.85
CA SER A 529 -6.35 -6.62 -8.03
C SER A 529 -6.03 -6.12 -6.63
N GLY A 530 -6.43 -6.84 -5.57
CA GLY A 530 -6.10 -6.45 -4.20
C GLY A 530 -7.15 -6.90 -3.19
N GLN A 531 -6.97 -6.52 -1.92
CA GLN A 531 -7.90 -6.85 -0.83
C GLN A 531 -9.29 -6.23 -1.09
N GLU A 532 -9.34 -5.02 -1.61
CA GLU A 532 -10.54 -4.24 -1.86
C GLU A 532 -11.44 -4.88 -2.93
N ALA A 533 -10.85 -5.54 -3.93
CA ALA A 533 -11.59 -6.34 -4.91
C ALA A 533 -12.27 -7.53 -4.24
N TRP A 534 -11.67 -8.11 -3.20
CA TRP A 534 -12.28 -9.19 -2.42
C TRP A 534 -13.43 -8.69 -1.55
N ASP A 535 -13.22 -7.59 -0.83
CA ASP A 535 -14.27 -6.92 -0.06
C ASP A 535 -15.47 -6.54 -0.96
N ALA A 536 -15.20 -6.11 -2.19
CA ALA A 536 -16.24 -5.78 -3.16
C ALA A 536 -17.11 -7.00 -3.55
N TYR A 537 -16.59 -8.23 -3.55
CA TYR A 537 -17.41 -9.42 -3.78
C TYR A 537 -18.42 -9.67 -2.64
N ALA A 538 -18.00 -9.49 -1.39
CA ALA A 538 -18.89 -9.61 -0.23
C ALA A 538 -19.96 -8.50 -0.24
N GLU A 539 -19.57 -7.26 -0.54
CA GLU A 539 -20.51 -6.15 -0.65
C GLU A 539 -21.47 -6.30 -1.84
N LEU A 540 -21.03 -6.86 -2.98
CA LEU A 540 -21.93 -7.22 -4.09
C LEU A 540 -22.98 -8.23 -3.62
N ALA A 541 -22.59 -9.26 -2.87
CA ALA A 541 -23.52 -10.27 -2.37
C ALA A 541 -24.59 -9.65 -1.45
N THR A 542 -24.20 -8.76 -0.53
CA THR A 542 -25.15 -8.05 0.34
C THR A 542 -26.02 -7.06 -0.44
N THR A 543 -25.48 -6.39 -1.46
CA THR A 543 -26.24 -5.50 -2.34
C THR A 543 -27.28 -6.26 -3.16
N TYR A 544 -26.89 -7.40 -3.71
CA TYR A 544 -27.79 -8.29 -4.45
C TYR A 544 -28.89 -8.87 -3.55
N ALA A 545 -28.59 -9.17 -2.29
CA ALA A 545 -29.59 -9.58 -1.32
C ALA A 545 -30.56 -8.44 -0.93
N ALA A 546 -30.13 -7.18 -0.97
CA ALA A 546 -31.02 -6.04 -0.77
C ALA A 546 -31.95 -5.79 -1.98
N LEU A 547 -31.44 -6.00 -3.22
CA LEU A 547 -32.21 -5.94 -4.46
C LEU A 547 -33.25 -7.07 -4.62
N ASP A 548 -33.09 -8.16 -3.87
CA ASP A 548 -34.01 -9.31 -3.81
C ASP A 548 -35.47 -8.87 -3.51
N GLN A 549 -35.67 -7.72 -2.88
CA GLN A 549 -37.00 -7.16 -2.62
C GLN A 549 -37.74 -6.62 -3.87
N GLU A 550 -37.11 -6.56 -5.06
CA GLU A 550 -37.64 -5.84 -6.24
C GLU A 550 -37.81 -6.67 -7.55
N ALA A 551 -38.16 -7.97 -7.44
CA ALA A 551 -38.78 -8.78 -8.52
C ALA A 551 -37.92 -9.44 -9.62
N ASN A 552 -36.58 -9.58 -9.50
CA ASN A 552 -35.80 -10.48 -10.38
C ASN A 552 -34.67 -11.21 -9.65
N VAL A 553 -35.09 -12.18 -8.83
CA VAL A 553 -34.30 -12.84 -7.78
C VAL A 553 -33.24 -13.80 -8.34
N THR A 554 -33.58 -14.65 -9.30
CA THR A 554 -32.73 -15.79 -9.68
C THR A 554 -31.51 -15.40 -10.53
N ALA A 555 -31.65 -14.46 -11.46
CA ALA A 555 -30.55 -14.04 -12.33
C ALA A 555 -29.44 -13.34 -11.51
N THR A 556 -29.88 -12.57 -10.51
CA THR A 556 -29.05 -11.79 -9.60
C THR A 556 -28.19 -12.69 -8.72
N TYR A 557 -28.78 -13.69 -8.07
CA TYR A 557 -28.02 -14.66 -7.26
C TYR A 557 -27.08 -15.55 -8.07
N ARG A 558 -27.40 -15.87 -9.33
CA ARG A 558 -26.45 -16.58 -10.21
C ARG A 558 -25.20 -15.76 -10.49
N ARG A 559 -25.35 -14.46 -10.72
CA ARG A 559 -24.21 -13.55 -10.92
C ARG A 559 -23.38 -13.42 -9.65
N ALA A 560 -24.04 -13.26 -8.49
CA ALA A 560 -23.39 -13.23 -7.19
C ALA A 560 -22.58 -14.51 -6.93
N TYR A 561 -23.19 -15.69 -7.12
CA TYR A 561 -22.48 -16.98 -6.97
C TYR A 561 -21.31 -17.12 -7.95
N GLY A 562 -21.48 -16.74 -9.23
CA GLY A 562 -20.40 -16.79 -10.21
C GLY A 562 -19.21 -15.90 -9.84
N ALA A 563 -19.48 -14.77 -9.19
CA ALA A 563 -18.49 -13.84 -8.68
C ALA A 563 -17.76 -14.43 -7.45
N LEU A 564 -18.51 -14.90 -6.46
CA LEU A 564 -18.00 -15.47 -5.21
C LEU A 564 -17.25 -16.80 -5.40
N SER A 565 -17.68 -17.64 -6.33
CA SER A 565 -16.99 -18.90 -6.65
C SER A 565 -15.60 -18.67 -7.25
N ARG A 566 -15.43 -17.64 -8.09
CA ARG A 566 -14.11 -17.22 -8.58
C ARG A 566 -13.23 -16.69 -7.46
N ALA A 567 -13.78 -15.89 -6.55
CA ALA A 567 -13.06 -15.40 -5.39
C ALA A 567 -12.62 -16.54 -4.46
N ALA A 568 -13.50 -17.50 -4.17
CA ALA A 568 -13.19 -18.69 -3.36
C ALA A 568 -12.07 -19.56 -3.99
N ALA A 569 -12.02 -19.65 -5.33
CA ALA A 569 -10.97 -20.37 -6.04
C ALA A 569 -9.60 -19.68 -5.90
N GLN A 570 -9.56 -18.35 -5.84
CA GLN A 570 -8.31 -17.60 -5.65
C GLN A 570 -7.86 -17.54 -4.20
N ARG A 571 -8.80 -17.56 -3.24
CA ARG A 571 -8.52 -17.59 -1.79
C ARG A 571 -9.11 -18.84 -1.15
N PRO A 572 -8.43 -19.99 -1.27
CA PRO A 572 -8.97 -21.25 -0.78
C PRO A 572 -9.05 -21.33 0.76
N PHE A 573 -8.59 -20.34 1.51
CA PHE A 573 -8.67 -20.31 2.98
C PHE A 573 -9.51 -19.14 3.52
N ASP A 574 -10.22 -18.42 2.66
CA ASP A 574 -11.14 -17.34 3.07
C ASP A 574 -12.52 -17.93 3.42
N ALA A 575 -12.89 -17.84 4.70
CA ALA A 575 -14.13 -18.38 5.25
C ALA A 575 -15.36 -17.54 4.85
N GLU A 576 -15.25 -16.21 4.87
CA GLU A 576 -16.37 -15.30 4.56
C GLU A 576 -16.81 -15.43 3.11
N VAL A 577 -15.87 -15.50 2.16
CA VAL A 577 -16.18 -15.64 0.73
C VAL A 577 -16.98 -16.93 0.46
N ARG A 578 -16.63 -18.02 1.14
CA ARG A 578 -17.36 -19.30 1.03
C ARG A 578 -18.72 -19.25 1.69
N TYR A 579 -18.82 -18.61 2.84
CA TYR A 579 -20.10 -18.37 3.51
C TYR A 579 -21.06 -17.60 2.60
N HIS A 580 -20.60 -16.50 1.99
CA HIS A 580 -21.43 -15.74 1.05
C HIS A 580 -21.79 -16.53 -0.21
N ALA A 581 -20.89 -17.38 -0.72
CA ALA A 581 -21.20 -18.28 -1.83
C ALA A 581 -22.30 -19.28 -1.44
N ALA A 582 -22.26 -19.81 -0.21
CA ALA A 582 -23.30 -20.67 0.33
C ALA A 582 -24.64 -19.96 0.43
N LEU A 583 -24.68 -18.69 0.89
CA LEU A 583 -25.91 -17.90 0.93
C LEU A 583 -26.53 -17.70 -0.47
N ALA A 584 -25.70 -17.38 -1.47
CA ALA A 584 -26.18 -17.23 -2.84
C ALA A 584 -26.77 -18.55 -3.37
N LEU A 585 -26.15 -19.69 -3.06
CA LEU A 585 -26.63 -21.02 -3.43
C LEU A 585 -27.91 -21.42 -2.68
N LEU A 586 -28.05 -21.07 -1.40
CA LEU A 586 -29.28 -21.27 -0.62
C LEU A 586 -30.45 -20.55 -1.30
N ARG A 587 -30.24 -19.31 -1.71
CA ARG A 587 -31.25 -18.50 -2.41
C ARG A 587 -31.57 -18.99 -3.82
N LEU A 588 -30.62 -19.66 -4.47
CA LEU A 588 -30.84 -20.34 -5.75
C LEU A 588 -31.56 -21.69 -5.60
N GLY A 589 -31.78 -22.17 -4.37
CA GLY A 589 -32.32 -23.51 -4.10
C GLY A 589 -31.33 -24.63 -4.35
N GLU A 590 -30.05 -24.32 -4.53
CA GLU A 590 -28.96 -25.27 -4.80
C GLU A 590 -28.38 -25.82 -3.49
N PHE A 591 -29.25 -26.37 -2.64
CA PHE A 591 -28.96 -26.70 -1.23
C PHE A 591 -27.75 -27.63 -1.05
N GLY A 592 -27.53 -28.57 -1.98
CA GLY A 592 -26.38 -29.49 -1.92
C GLY A 592 -25.03 -28.81 -2.11
N LYS A 593 -24.97 -27.78 -2.97
CA LYS A 593 -23.76 -26.96 -3.12
C LYS A 593 -23.63 -26.01 -1.94
N ALA A 594 -24.74 -25.43 -1.49
CA ALA A 594 -24.78 -24.54 -0.34
C ALA A 594 -24.25 -25.22 0.93
N GLU A 595 -24.63 -26.47 1.18
CA GLU A 595 -24.12 -27.26 2.31
C GLU A 595 -22.60 -27.37 2.28
N ARG A 596 -22.02 -27.69 1.12
CA ARG A 596 -20.56 -27.86 0.98
C ARG A 596 -19.81 -26.56 1.27
N TYR A 597 -20.24 -25.47 0.64
CA TYR A 597 -19.60 -24.16 0.85
C TYR A 597 -19.75 -23.66 2.29
N ALA A 598 -20.90 -23.87 2.93
CA ALA A 598 -21.11 -23.49 4.34
C ALA A 598 -20.29 -24.36 5.30
N ALA A 599 -20.17 -25.66 5.02
CA ALA A 599 -19.31 -26.56 5.80
C ALA A 599 -17.84 -26.17 5.69
N GLU A 600 -17.35 -25.89 4.48
CA GLU A 600 -15.98 -25.42 4.27
C GLU A 600 -15.73 -24.09 5.01
N ALA A 601 -16.66 -23.13 4.93
CA ALA A 601 -16.56 -21.87 5.66
C ALA A 601 -16.46 -22.11 7.19
N SER A 602 -17.30 -22.98 7.74
CA SER A 602 -17.28 -23.32 9.17
C SER A 602 -16.04 -24.09 9.62
N ILE A 603 -15.37 -24.82 8.71
CA ILE A 603 -14.10 -25.50 9.00
C ILE A 603 -12.95 -24.48 9.03
N LEU A 604 -12.94 -23.54 8.07
CA LEU A 604 -11.92 -22.51 7.98
C LEU A 604 -11.98 -21.51 9.13
N ASP A 605 -13.20 -21.13 9.53
CA ASP A 605 -13.43 -20.30 10.72
C ASP A 605 -14.58 -20.87 11.57
N PRO A 606 -14.27 -21.65 12.61
CA PRO A 606 -15.27 -22.18 13.53
C PRO A 606 -16.02 -21.11 14.32
N SER A 607 -15.49 -19.90 14.45
CA SER A 607 -16.13 -18.79 15.17
C SER A 607 -17.18 -18.05 14.33
N LEU A 608 -17.21 -18.30 13.01
CA LEU A 608 -18.18 -17.72 12.09
C LEU A 608 -19.56 -18.38 12.25
N GLY A 609 -20.30 -17.99 13.29
CA GLY A 609 -21.60 -18.56 13.65
C GLY A 609 -22.62 -18.52 12.51
N ASP A 610 -22.56 -17.49 11.66
CA ASP A 610 -23.42 -17.38 10.48
C ASP A 610 -23.20 -18.50 9.45
N ALA A 611 -21.98 -19.02 9.32
CA ALA A 611 -21.67 -20.14 8.44
C ALA A 611 -22.28 -21.45 8.96
N GLN A 612 -22.24 -21.68 10.27
CA GLN A 612 -22.88 -22.82 10.91
C GLN A 612 -24.40 -22.78 10.72
N LEU A 613 -24.99 -21.60 10.83
CA LEU A 613 -26.41 -21.37 10.60
C LEU A 613 -26.81 -21.65 9.14
N ALA A 614 -26.02 -21.16 8.18
CA ALA A 614 -26.21 -21.45 6.76
C ALA A 614 -26.10 -22.96 6.46
N LEU A 615 -25.14 -23.66 7.10
CA LEU A 615 -24.98 -25.10 7.00
C LEU A 615 -26.21 -25.85 7.53
N ALA A 616 -26.71 -25.46 8.72
CA ALA A 616 -27.90 -26.03 9.32
C ALA A 616 -29.13 -25.84 8.41
N CYS A 617 -29.30 -24.66 7.84
CA CYS A 617 -30.39 -24.37 6.91
C CYS A 617 -30.28 -25.22 5.62
N ALA A 618 -29.08 -25.30 5.01
CA ALA A 618 -28.86 -26.15 3.83
C ALA A 618 -29.24 -27.61 4.07
N ARG A 619 -28.82 -28.17 5.23
CA ARG A 619 -29.16 -29.54 5.65
C ARG A 619 -30.64 -29.73 5.90
N LYS A 620 -31.32 -28.77 6.53
CA LYS A 620 -32.77 -28.80 6.77
C LYS A 620 -33.53 -28.93 5.44
N HIS A 621 -33.19 -28.11 4.44
CA HIS A 621 -33.82 -28.16 3.13
C HIS A 621 -33.52 -29.45 2.35
N LEU A 622 -32.28 -29.95 2.40
CA LEU A 622 -31.93 -31.24 1.81
C LEU A 622 -32.73 -32.39 2.41
N ARG A 623 -32.91 -32.43 3.74
CA ARG A 623 -33.71 -33.46 4.44
C ARG A 623 -35.20 -33.38 4.11
N ALA A 624 -35.72 -32.17 3.92
CA ALA A 624 -37.12 -31.96 3.61
C ALA A 624 -37.51 -32.39 2.18
N GLY A 625 -36.54 -32.72 1.31
CA GLY A 625 -36.78 -33.10 -0.08
C GLY A 625 -37.51 -32.02 -0.91
N LYS A 626 -37.63 -30.80 -0.38
CA LYS A 626 -38.36 -29.71 -1.01
C LYS A 626 -37.54 -29.18 -2.20
N LYS A 627 -38.15 -29.17 -3.39
CA LYS A 627 -37.73 -28.25 -4.46
C LYS A 627 -38.13 -26.84 -4.01
N ALA A 628 -37.16 -25.91 -4.06
CA ALA A 628 -37.26 -24.60 -3.45
C ALA A 628 -38.54 -23.84 -3.87
N SER A 629 -39.31 -23.38 -2.88
CA SER A 629 -40.08 -22.14 -3.05
C SER A 629 -39.14 -21.00 -2.68
N LEU A 630 -39.07 -19.98 -3.54
CA LEU A 630 -38.31 -18.75 -3.32
C LEU A 630 -38.87 -17.90 -2.17
N ASP A 631 -40.05 -18.26 -1.65
CA ASP A 631 -40.82 -17.43 -0.73
C ASP A 631 -40.58 -17.73 0.75
N GLU A 632 -39.81 -18.78 1.10
CA GLU A 632 -39.47 -19.06 2.51
C GLU A 632 -38.28 -18.16 2.92
N PRO A 633 -38.49 -17.14 3.78
CA PRO A 633 -37.43 -16.19 4.11
C PRO A 633 -36.27 -16.92 4.80
N LEU A 634 -35.02 -16.54 4.51
CA LEU A 634 -33.86 -17.04 5.25
C LEU A 634 -34.05 -16.87 6.78
N GLN A 635 -34.78 -15.83 7.18
CA GLN A 635 -35.21 -15.57 8.57
C GLN A 635 -36.07 -16.69 9.17
N ALA A 636 -36.86 -17.42 8.39
CA ALA A 636 -37.63 -18.57 8.87
C ALA A 636 -36.74 -19.79 9.17
N CYS A 637 -35.56 -19.87 8.55
CA CYS A 637 -34.51 -20.82 8.95
C CYS A 637 -33.82 -20.40 10.27
N VAL A 638 -33.69 -19.09 10.52
CA VAL A 638 -33.03 -18.53 11.71
C VAL A 638 -33.92 -18.52 12.95
N ALA A 639 -35.24 -18.35 12.78
CA ALA A 639 -36.18 -18.19 13.89
C ALA A 639 -36.50 -19.48 14.66
N ASP A 640 -36.19 -20.66 14.10
CA ASP A 640 -36.42 -21.95 14.75
C ASP A 640 -35.17 -22.85 14.61
N PRO A 641 -34.11 -22.60 15.39
CA PRO A 641 -33.03 -23.54 15.55
C PRO A 641 -33.59 -24.67 16.41
N GLY A 642 -34.18 -25.68 15.76
CA GLY A 642 -34.66 -26.87 16.46
C GLY A 642 -33.59 -27.43 17.43
N PRO A 643 -33.99 -28.21 18.45
CA PRO A 643 -33.21 -28.50 19.66
C PRO A 643 -31.82 -29.17 19.46
N ALA A 644 -31.44 -29.48 18.22
CA ALA A 644 -30.12 -29.98 17.86
C ALA A 644 -29.01 -28.91 17.89
N ALA A 645 -29.33 -27.61 17.74
CA ALA A 645 -28.31 -26.55 17.76
C ALA A 645 -27.78 -26.22 19.17
N ALA A 646 -28.53 -26.55 20.23
CA ALA A 646 -28.14 -26.32 21.62
C ALA A 646 -27.24 -27.44 22.21
N LYS A 647 -26.87 -28.44 21.40
CA LYS A 647 -26.07 -29.60 21.82
C LYS A 647 -24.95 -29.94 20.83
N MET A 648 -24.23 -28.94 20.36
CA MET A 648 -22.87 -29.15 19.84
C MET A 648 -21.88 -28.54 20.87
N PRO A 649 -20.87 -29.32 21.31
CA PRO A 649 -19.89 -28.84 22.29
C PRO A 649 -19.02 -27.70 21.76
#